data_AF-A0A836IC21-F1
#
_entry.id   AF-A0A836IC21-F1
#
_cell.length_a   1.000
_cell.length_b   1.000
_cell.length_c   1.000
_cell.angle_alpha   90.00
_cell.angle_beta   90.00
_cell.angle_gamma   90.00
#
_symmetry.space_group_name_H-M   'P 1'
#
loop_
_entity.id
_entity.type
_entity.pdbx_description
1 polymer ?
#
loop_
_entity_poly.entity_id
_entity_poly.type
_entity_poly.pdbx_seq_one_letter_code
_entity_poly.pdbx_strand_id
1 'polypeptide(L)'
;MTAEHGSLSFAHVRSGDVLLMNRKCLSMKDPLGTALCCLTKTENRFDHVGMFLKIREDELHKYPEARKRVASVSPSGTYVLETNMRGVTLYEAERRVGHTTANEVASRCLNVGDMEKQDTLQKAFLEQLESLYNTPYKSNVFHLLPSIFSPPDKMDRVRAAHKFNALRLEVAALTAMANMHPFEAEVYRVVAHKYRNAQSFLLSTYFPHLPSTSLTDALAVNWSTGHYWVDGVNNADKMVCSELICNLWHRVGLTVGYAPASSMRPFDFLDNERFNFVSSSTQFGEMIPLKVSRPYARYWKTPSKNAPATSRHAKAAQPAMTEDQRLQFLNDVFTSSGLPPVPSLRVAAASSEPLPSRWVVQSSTRSDVIPNLWFRVFSSDILFAACAVPCAPLTMRWMEGQAGLFLSRGSVWSLSCGLFARNVSFAAVQALVLAAAARRCSVSGDELVMGSRTCSSLVDTRHPYYATVALYGLSALAAHFATTPLLNVNIFYHFGPVLPGPISMRRLCRGSLLLTPAAVLLPFQASWLTWYETAGSFIVPTLSSVWRPREDLLTLPEWPHYRNDALIGAFAATLLTDALLYPLATLATRRFMGDLYKPQRPPSFGRSLYAGYRYRLLSNLFVLTTSTSYLYGLGSI
;
A
#
# COMPACT_ATOMS: atom_id res chain seq x y z
N MET A 1 16.06 -9.91 39.27
CA MET A 1 14.95 -10.89 39.35
C MET A 1 14.82 -11.61 38.03
N THR A 2 15.46 -12.77 37.98
CA THR A 2 15.62 -13.74 36.89
C THR A 2 14.25 -14.24 36.41
N ALA A 3 14.04 -14.25 35.09
CA ALA A 3 12.87 -14.88 34.48
C ALA A 3 13.00 -16.40 34.64
N GLU A 4 11.97 -17.05 35.17
CA GLU A 4 11.86 -18.51 35.22
C GLU A 4 12.07 -19.08 33.81
N HIS A 5 13.12 -19.88 33.65
CA HIS A 5 13.35 -20.67 32.45
C HIS A 5 12.38 -21.86 32.45
N GLY A 6 11.13 -21.62 32.06
CA GLY A 6 10.32 -22.68 31.46
C GLY A 6 11.05 -23.16 30.20
N SER A 7 11.25 -24.47 30.06
CA SER A 7 11.87 -25.03 28.86
C SER A 7 11.01 -24.68 27.63
N LEU A 8 11.63 -24.14 26.58
CA LEU A 8 10.94 -23.83 25.33
C LEU A 8 10.43 -25.14 24.71
N SER A 9 9.12 -25.35 24.68
CA SER A 9 8.51 -26.54 24.07
C SER A 9 7.98 -26.25 22.67
N PHE A 10 8.43 -27.02 21.69
CA PHE A 10 7.99 -26.97 20.28
C PHE A 10 7.10 -28.16 19.89
N ALA A 11 6.49 -28.84 20.87
CA ALA A 11 5.60 -29.98 20.61
C ALA A 11 4.34 -29.58 19.82
N HIS A 12 3.86 -28.34 20.03
CA HIS A 12 2.70 -27.78 19.36
C HIS A 12 3.01 -27.31 17.93
N VAL A 13 4.26 -27.20 17.51
CA VAL A 13 4.66 -26.69 16.19
C VAL A 13 4.67 -27.81 15.13
N ARG A 14 4.37 -27.47 13.87
CA ARG A 14 4.43 -28.34 12.69
C ARG A 14 5.17 -27.67 11.55
N SER A 15 5.54 -28.47 10.55
CA SER A 15 6.14 -27.97 9.31
C SER A 15 5.17 -27.04 8.58
N GLY A 16 5.62 -25.83 8.23
CA GLY A 16 4.78 -24.81 7.61
C GLY A 16 4.27 -23.73 8.57
N ASP A 17 4.32 -23.96 9.89
CA ASP A 17 3.98 -22.92 10.88
C ASP A 17 4.96 -21.74 10.74
N VAL A 18 4.45 -20.52 10.94
CA VAL A 18 5.22 -19.29 10.71
C VAL A 18 5.74 -18.73 12.02
N LEU A 19 7.03 -18.43 12.06
CA LEU A 19 7.70 -17.76 13.16
C LEU A 19 7.78 -16.27 12.88
N LEU A 20 7.19 -15.44 13.75
CA LEU A 20 7.19 -13.98 13.67
C LEU A 20 8.17 -13.40 14.70
N MET A 21 8.99 -12.43 14.30
CA MET A 21 9.96 -11.78 15.20
C MET A 21 9.91 -10.26 15.12
N ASN A 22 9.93 -9.62 16.29
CA ASN A 22 10.12 -8.18 16.45
C ASN A 22 11.56 -7.93 16.93
N ARG A 23 12.48 -7.78 15.99
CA ARG A 23 13.91 -7.60 16.26
C ARG A 23 14.21 -6.14 16.65
N LYS A 24 15.33 -5.92 17.33
CA LYS A 24 15.77 -4.55 17.66
C LYS A 24 16.49 -3.94 16.45
N CYS A 25 15.85 -3.00 15.74
CA CYS A 25 16.41 -2.45 14.48
C CYS A 25 17.80 -1.83 14.67
N LEU A 26 18.04 -1.13 15.79
CA LEU A 26 19.33 -0.51 16.12
C LEU A 26 20.41 -1.51 16.61
N SER A 27 20.03 -2.76 16.89
CA SER A 27 20.99 -3.82 17.25
C SER A 27 21.49 -4.60 16.04
N MET A 28 21.00 -4.27 14.84
CA MET A 28 21.47 -4.85 13.59
C MET A 28 22.79 -4.20 13.16
N LYS A 29 23.72 -5.01 12.66
CA LYS A 29 25.02 -4.53 12.17
C LYS A 29 24.97 -4.00 10.74
N ASP A 30 23.96 -4.42 9.98
CA ASP A 30 23.83 -4.12 8.56
C ASP A 30 22.86 -2.95 8.33
N PRO A 31 23.27 -1.84 7.69
CA PRO A 31 22.43 -0.67 7.46
C PRO A 31 21.17 -0.97 6.64
N LEU A 32 21.26 -1.87 5.66
CA LEU A 32 20.10 -2.28 4.85
C LEU A 32 19.09 -3.03 5.72
N GLY A 33 19.55 -3.97 6.56
CA GLY A 33 18.71 -4.65 7.55
C GLY A 33 18.05 -3.68 8.54
N THR A 34 18.78 -2.68 9.04
CA THR A 34 18.22 -1.62 9.89
C THR A 34 17.13 -0.83 9.15
N ALA A 35 17.38 -0.42 7.91
CA ALA A 35 16.42 0.32 7.11
C ALA A 35 15.14 -0.49 6.86
N LEU A 36 15.26 -1.76 6.45
CA LEU A 36 14.11 -2.64 6.21
C LEU A 36 13.32 -2.93 7.49
N CYS A 37 14.01 -3.07 8.63
CA CYS A 37 13.37 -3.20 9.93
C CYS A 37 12.58 -1.95 10.28
N CYS A 38 13.16 -0.76 10.12
CA CYS A 38 12.47 0.51 10.38
C CYS A 38 11.27 0.71 9.46
N LEU A 39 11.42 0.42 8.16
CA LEU A 39 10.33 0.52 7.18
C LEU A 39 9.19 -0.43 7.50
N THR A 40 9.47 -1.70 7.82
CA THR A 40 8.40 -2.65 8.16
C THR A 40 7.64 -2.22 9.42
N LYS A 41 8.35 -1.58 10.37
CA LYS A 41 7.78 -1.09 11.62
C LYS A 41 6.92 0.16 11.53
N THR A 42 6.87 0.81 10.37
CA THR A 42 5.85 1.85 10.15
C THR A 42 4.45 1.26 10.01
N GLU A 43 4.34 -0.01 9.60
CA GLU A 43 3.06 -0.70 9.40
C GLU A 43 2.78 -1.77 10.46
N ASN A 44 3.83 -2.47 10.94
CA ASN A 44 3.67 -3.58 11.88
C ASN A 44 4.89 -3.83 12.76
N ARG A 45 4.68 -4.28 14.00
CA ARG A 45 5.77 -4.55 14.95
C ARG A 45 6.69 -5.72 14.59
N PHE A 46 6.23 -6.70 13.81
CA PHE A 46 7.04 -7.83 13.37
C PHE A 46 7.75 -7.50 12.05
N ASP A 47 9.08 -7.54 12.06
CA ASP A 47 9.94 -7.15 10.94
C ASP A 47 10.64 -8.33 10.25
N HIS A 48 10.45 -9.55 10.76
CA HIS A 48 11.09 -10.75 10.25
C HIS A 48 10.22 -11.98 10.45
N VAL A 49 10.27 -12.87 9.48
CA VAL A 49 9.57 -14.16 9.53
C VAL A 49 10.52 -15.33 9.27
N GLY A 50 10.16 -16.48 9.80
CA GLY A 50 10.75 -17.77 9.45
C GLY A 50 9.65 -18.81 9.35
N MET A 51 9.98 -20.02 8.90
CA MET A 51 9.06 -21.15 8.86
C MET A 51 9.63 -22.27 9.72
N PHE A 52 8.78 -22.89 10.53
CA PHE A 52 9.16 -24.09 11.24
C PHE A 52 9.14 -25.30 10.31
N LEU A 53 10.12 -26.18 10.52
CA LEU A 53 10.24 -27.47 9.85
C LEU A 53 10.47 -28.56 10.89
N LYS A 54 9.72 -29.65 10.76
CA LYS A 54 9.98 -30.88 11.50
C LYS A 54 10.80 -31.81 10.61
N ILE A 55 12.01 -32.11 11.05
CA ILE A 55 12.90 -33.08 10.38
C ILE A 55 13.44 -33.97 11.48
N ARG A 56 13.08 -35.25 11.46
CA ARG A 56 13.62 -36.18 12.44
C ARG A 56 15.08 -36.49 12.10
N GLU A 57 15.86 -36.87 13.11
CA GLU A 57 17.28 -37.17 12.92
C GLU A 57 17.51 -38.30 11.91
N ASP A 58 16.65 -39.32 11.95
CA ASP A 58 16.62 -40.42 11.01
C ASP A 58 16.18 -40.00 9.61
N GLU A 59 15.57 -38.84 9.40
CA GLU A 59 15.16 -38.35 8.08
C GLU A 59 16.20 -37.43 7.43
N LEU A 60 17.12 -36.84 8.20
CA LEU A 60 18.12 -35.89 7.71
C LEU A 60 19.00 -36.46 6.59
N HIS A 61 19.21 -37.78 6.55
CA HIS A 61 20.01 -38.41 5.49
C HIS A 61 19.35 -38.32 4.10
N LYS A 62 18.03 -38.14 4.03
CA LYS A 62 17.27 -38.00 2.78
C LYS A 62 17.42 -36.60 2.16
N TYR A 63 17.88 -35.62 2.94
CA TYR A 63 17.96 -34.21 2.58
C TYR A 63 19.41 -33.70 2.75
N PRO A 64 20.30 -34.02 1.79
CA PRO A 64 21.74 -33.77 1.92
C PRO A 64 22.08 -32.27 2.06
N GLU A 65 21.37 -31.37 1.36
CA GLU A 65 21.60 -29.94 1.49
C GLU A 65 21.12 -29.42 2.85
N ALA A 66 19.96 -29.85 3.34
CA ALA A 66 19.50 -29.54 4.69
C ALA A 66 20.53 -29.98 5.74
N ARG A 67 21.05 -31.20 5.63
CA ARG A 67 22.06 -31.75 6.54
C ARG A 67 23.34 -30.91 6.58
N LYS A 68 23.80 -30.37 5.44
CA LYS A 68 24.97 -29.47 5.38
C LYS A 68 24.75 -28.14 6.09
N ARG A 69 23.49 -27.70 6.22
CA ARG A 69 23.13 -26.40 6.81
C ARG A 69 22.85 -26.46 8.31
N VAL A 70 22.53 -27.64 8.83
CA VAL A 70 22.29 -27.88 10.25
C VAL A 70 23.63 -27.99 10.99
N ALA A 71 23.91 -27.02 11.88
CA ALA A 71 25.12 -27.05 12.71
C ALA A 71 25.05 -28.05 13.88
N SER A 72 23.84 -28.37 14.35
CA SER A 72 23.59 -29.34 15.42
C SER A 72 22.17 -29.89 15.33
N VAL A 73 21.99 -31.15 15.68
CA VAL A 73 20.70 -31.83 15.67
C VAL A 73 19.77 -31.22 16.73
N SER A 74 18.55 -30.86 16.35
CA SER A 74 17.54 -30.35 17.28
C SER A 74 17.00 -31.48 18.17
N PRO A 75 16.95 -31.30 19.51
CA PRO A 75 16.37 -32.29 20.42
C PRO A 75 14.90 -32.62 20.13
N SER A 76 14.13 -31.65 19.62
CA SER A 76 12.71 -31.86 19.28
C SER A 76 12.47 -32.17 17.80
N GLY A 77 13.55 -32.34 17.02
CA GLY A 77 13.49 -32.43 15.56
C GLY A 77 12.90 -31.18 14.91
N THR A 78 13.00 -30.01 15.55
CA THR A 78 12.40 -28.76 15.06
C THR A 78 13.48 -27.79 14.62
N TYR A 79 13.34 -27.30 13.40
CA TYR A 79 14.23 -26.33 12.81
C TYR A 79 13.46 -25.08 12.38
N VAL A 80 14.15 -23.95 12.37
CA VAL A 80 13.68 -22.67 11.84
C VAL A 80 14.39 -22.43 10.52
N LEU A 81 13.61 -22.47 9.45
CA LEU A 81 14.02 -22.02 8.13
C LEU A 81 13.84 -20.50 8.04
N GLU A 82 14.91 -19.78 7.78
CA GLU A 82 14.85 -18.33 7.56
C GLU A 82 15.88 -17.88 6.53
N THR A 83 15.61 -16.76 5.88
CA THR A 83 16.60 -16.05 5.07
C THR A 83 17.16 -14.86 5.84
N ASN A 84 18.47 -14.77 5.96
CA ASN A 84 19.17 -13.61 6.50
C ASN A 84 20.27 -13.18 5.54
N MET A 85 21.11 -12.19 5.88
CA MET A 85 22.17 -11.69 5.00
C MET A 85 23.16 -12.76 4.48
N ARG A 86 23.18 -13.96 5.06
CA ARG A 86 23.97 -15.13 4.59
C ARG A 86 23.23 -16.02 3.60
N GLY A 87 22.00 -15.66 3.20
CA GLY A 87 21.12 -16.49 2.37
C GLY A 87 20.15 -17.33 3.19
N VAL A 88 19.67 -18.43 2.60
CA VAL A 88 18.77 -19.38 3.25
C VAL A 88 19.53 -20.20 4.30
N THR A 89 18.99 -20.24 5.51
CA THR A 89 19.61 -20.87 6.68
C THR A 89 18.61 -21.72 7.44
N LEU A 90 19.10 -22.80 8.06
CA LEU A 90 18.31 -23.72 8.86
C LEU A 90 18.94 -23.81 10.26
N TYR A 91 18.23 -23.31 11.27
CA TYR A 91 18.70 -23.31 12.64
C TYR A 91 17.90 -24.26 13.51
N GLU A 92 18.53 -24.88 14.50
CA GLU A 92 17.82 -25.52 15.61
C GLU A 92 16.88 -24.50 16.29
N ALA A 93 15.59 -24.85 16.42
CA ALA A 93 14.56 -23.92 16.90
C ALA A 93 14.82 -23.46 18.35
N GLU A 94 15.21 -24.39 19.22
CA GLU A 94 15.57 -24.14 20.62
C GLU A 94 16.66 -23.09 20.72
N ARG A 95 17.75 -23.29 19.98
CA ARG A 95 18.88 -22.35 19.97
C ARG A 95 18.50 -21.01 19.37
N ARG A 96 17.77 -21.01 18.25
CA ARG A 96 17.43 -19.79 17.51
C ARG A 96 16.46 -18.89 18.26
N VAL A 97 15.44 -19.46 18.91
CA VAL A 97 14.45 -18.75 19.73
C VAL A 97 15.03 -18.40 21.11
N GLY A 98 15.81 -19.30 21.72
CA GLY A 98 16.46 -19.06 23.01
C GLY A 98 17.42 -17.86 22.97
N HIS A 99 18.30 -17.81 21.98
CA HIS A 99 19.38 -16.81 21.90
C HIS A 99 19.04 -15.54 21.11
N THR A 100 17.84 -15.45 20.51
CA THR A 100 17.44 -14.22 19.81
C THR A 100 17.36 -13.02 20.75
N THR A 101 17.83 -11.86 20.30
CA THR A 101 17.73 -10.57 20.99
C THR A 101 16.44 -9.82 20.68
N ALA A 102 15.53 -10.45 19.92
CA ALA A 102 14.23 -9.90 19.59
C ALA A 102 13.41 -9.56 20.84
N ASN A 103 12.62 -8.49 20.75
CA ASN A 103 11.72 -8.04 21.79
C ASN A 103 10.57 -9.02 22.02
N GLU A 104 10.10 -9.66 20.95
CA GLU A 104 9.08 -10.70 20.99
C GLU A 104 9.27 -11.67 19.81
N VAL A 105 8.84 -12.90 20.05
CA VAL A 105 8.82 -14.02 19.10
C VAL A 105 7.49 -14.74 19.29
N ALA A 106 6.77 -14.95 18.20
CA ALA A 106 5.49 -15.66 18.20
C ALA A 106 5.47 -16.71 17.08
N SER A 107 4.71 -17.77 17.30
CA SER A 107 4.38 -18.76 16.28
C SER A 107 2.95 -18.52 15.78
N ARG A 108 2.69 -18.73 14.51
CA ARG A 108 1.35 -18.78 13.94
C ARG A 108 1.16 -20.12 13.24
N CYS A 109 0.13 -20.84 13.67
CA CYS A 109 -0.16 -22.17 13.14
C CYS A 109 -0.70 -22.07 11.71
N LEU A 110 -0.22 -22.92 10.80
CA LEU A 110 -0.82 -23.14 9.50
C LEU A 110 -1.64 -24.44 9.57
N ASN A 111 -2.97 -24.33 9.49
CA ASN A 111 -3.85 -25.49 9.42
C ASN A 111 -4.04 -25.85 7.95
N VAL A 112 -3.88 -27.12 7.57
CA VAL A 112 -3.99 -27.57 6.16
C VAL A 112 -5.03 -28.65 5.94
N GLY A 113 -5.67 -29.15 7.00
CA GLY A 113 -6.61 -30.26 6.93
C GLY A 113 -6.31 -31.32 7.98
N ASP A 114 -6.51 -32.56 7.57
CA ASP A 114 -6.13 -33.76 8.32
C ASP A 114 -4.60 -33.96 8.40
N MET A 115 -4.20 -34.93 9.22
CA MET A 115 -2.79 -35.25 9.46
C MET A 115 -2.09 -35.81 8.22
N GLU A 116 -2.80 -36.52 7.33
CA GLU A 116 -2.21 -37.10 6.12
C GLU A 116 -1.80 -36.02 5.12
N LYS A 117 -2.64 -35.00 4.92
CA LYS A 117 -2.31 -33.81 4.14
C LYS A 117 -1.14 -33.05 4.75
N GLN A 118 -1.09 -32.93 6.07
CA GLN A 118 0.01 -32.29 6.78
C GLN A 118 1.34 -33.02 6.53
N ASP A 119 1.35 -34.36 6.58
CA ASP A 119 2.54 -35.18 6.35
C ASP A 119 2.98 -35.13 4.87
N THR A 120 2.03 -35.15 3.95
CA THR A 120 2.28 -35.00 2.50
C THR A 120 2.90 -33.63 2.20
N LEU A 121 2.34 -32.57 2.79
CA LEU A 121 2.85 -31.22 2.64
C LEU A 121 4.24 -31.06 3.25
N GLN A 122 4.50 -31.67 4.40
CA GLN A 122 5.83 -31.69 5.01
C GLN A 122 6.87 -32.30 4.07
N LYS A 123 6.58 -33.45 3.45
CA LYS A 123 7.50 -34.08 2.48
C LYS A 123 7.76 -33.15 1.30
N ALA A 124 6.70 -32.59 0.72
CA ALA A 124 6.80 -31.66 -0.39
C ALA A 124 7.65 -30.41 -0.04
N PHE A 125 7.51 -29.87 1.19
CA PHE A 125 8.35 -28.77 1.66
C PHE A 125 9.83 -29.15 1.66
N LEU A 126 10.17 -30.30 2.23
CA LEU A 126 11.56 -30.73 2.37
C LEU A 126 12.20 -31.03 1.01
N GLU A 127 11.46 -31.66 0.10
CA GLU A 127 11.92 -31.92 -1.27
C GLU A 127 12.18 -30.63 -2.05
N GLN A 128 11.26 -29.68 -2.02
CA GLN A 128 11.42 -28.40 -2.74
C GLN A 128 12.55 -27.54 -2.14
N LEU A 129 12.73 -27.61 -0.82
CA LEU A 129 13.72 -26.82 -0.09
C LEU A 129 15.17 -27.16 -0.46
N GLU A 130 15.46 -28.41 -0.83
CA GLU A 130 16.81 -28.82 -1.28
C GLU A 130 17.33 -27.94 -2.43
N SER A 131 16.45 -27.48 -3.31
CA SER A 131 16.80 -26.57 -4.42
C SER A 131 17.02 -25.11 -4.00
N LEU A 132 16.59 -24.71 -2.80
CA LEU A 132 16.53 -23.31 -2.36
C LEU A 132 17.69 -22.90 -1.44
N TYR A 133 18.40 -23.84 -0.82
CA TYR A 133 19.45 -23.54 0.17
C TYR A 133 20.60 -22.66 -0.34
N ASN A 134 20.85 -22.67 -1.65
CA ASN A 134 21.90 -21.85 -2.28
C ASN A 134 21.42 -20.46 -2.70
N THR A 135 20.15 -20.14 -2.45
CA THR A 135 19.58 -18.81 -2.78
C THR A 135 20.19 -17.74 -1.86
N PRO A 136 20.84 -16.69 -2.42
CA PRO A 136 21.35 -15.58 -1.64
C PRO A 136 20.26 -14.64 -1.13
N TYR A 137 20.62 -13.81 -0.15
CA TYR A 137 19.76 -12.72 0.32
C TYR A 137 19.71 -11.57 -0.70
N LYS A 138 18.57 -10.88 -0.77
CA LYS A 138 18.45 -9.65 -1.57
C LYS A 138 19.28 -8.51 -0.96
N SER A 139 20.33 -8.12 -1.66
CA SER A 139 21.19 -6.97 -1.27
C SER A 139 20.88 -5.68 -2.02
N ASN A 140 20.08 -5.72 -3.09
CA ASN A 140 19.75 -4.55 -3.91
C ASN A 140 18.37 -4.01 -3.53
N VAL A 141 18.31 -2.74 -3.10
CA VAL A 141 17.06 -2.03 -2.75
C VAL A 141 16.06 -2.02 -3.90
N PHE A 142 16.52 -1.95 -5.16
CA PHE A 142 15.62 -1.98 -6.32
C PHE A 142 14.79 -3.27 -6.40
N HIS A 143 15.33 -4.41 -5.91
CA HIS A 143 14.63 -5.69 -5.91
C HIS A 143 13.65 -5.83 -4.74
N LEU A 144 13.66 -4.87 -3.81
CA LEU A 144 12.74 -4.79 -2.67
C LEU A 144 11.57 -3.86 -2.96
N LEU A 145 11.66 -3.05 -4.03
CA LEU A 145 10.61 -2.11 -4.39
C LEU A 145 9.24 -2.76 -4.59
N PRO A 146 9.08 -3.96 -5.19
CA PRO A 146 7.77 -4.60 -5.25
C PRO A 146 7.19 -4.92 -3.86
N SER A 147 8.02 -5.24 -2.85
CA SER A 147 7.52 -5.45 -1.48
C SER A 147 7.15 -4.14 -0.77
N ILE A 148 7.80 -3.03 -1.13
CA ILE A 148 7.61 -1.71 -0.52
C ILE A 148 6.43 -0.97 -1.18
N PHE A 149 6.33 -1.06 -2.50
CA PHE A 149 5.31 -0.38 -3.28
C PHE A 149 4.04 -1.23 -3.33
N SER A 150 2.97 -0.59 -2.92
CA SER A 150 1.62 -1.15 -2.95
C SER A 150 0.69 -0.12 -3.59
N PRO A 151 0.88 0.25 -4.88
CA PRO A 151 0.00 1.22 -5.51
C PRO A 151 -1.46 0.71 -5.56
N PRO A 152 -2.43 1.63 -5.76
CA PRO A 152 -3.85 1.27 -5.76
C PRO A 152 -4.19 0.12 -6.72
N ASP A 153 -3.62 0.12 -7.93
CA ASP A 153 -3.89 -0.93 -8.92
C ASP A 153 -3.43 -2.32 -8.48
N LYS A 154 -2.29 -2.39 -7.79
CA LYS A 154 -1.78 -3.63 -7.20
C LYS A 154 -2.69 -4.11 -6.07
N MET A 155 -3.10 -3.22 -5.18
CA MET A 155 -4.00 -3.58 -4.06
C MET A 155 -5.34 -4.12 -4.58
N ASP A 156 -5.86 -3.51 -5.64
CA ASP A 156 -7.08 -3.97 -6.30
C ASP A 156 -6.90 -5.34 -6.94
N ARG A 157 -5.75 -5.61 -7.58
CA ARG A 157 -5.41 -6.96 -8.06
C ARG A 157 -5.31 -7.96 -6.91
N VAL A 158 -4.65 -7.64 -5.79
CA VAL A 158 -4.58 -8.55 -4.62
C VAL A 158 -5.97 -8.94 -4.14
N ARG A 159 -6.87 -7.96 -4.00
CA ARG A 159 -8.26 -8.20 -3.60
C ARG A 159 -9.06 -8.96 -4.67
N ALA A 160 -8.85 -8.64 -5.95
CA ALA A 160 -9.49 -9.33 -7.05
C ALA A 160 -9.09 -10.81 -7.12
N ALA A 161 -7.80 -11.12 -6.91
CA ALA A 161 -7.32 -12.50 -6.83
C ALA A 161 -7.91 -13.25 -5.63
N HIS A 162 -8.02 -12.58 -4.48
CA HIS A 162 -8.67 -13.15 -3.30
C HIS A 162 -10.13 -13.51 -3.57
N LYS A 163 -10.92 -12.58 -4.08
CA LYS A 163 -12.32 -12.81 -4.44
C LYS A 163 -12.46 -13.87 -5.53
N PHE A 164 -11.59 -13.86 -6.54
CA PHE A 164 -11.56 -14.87 -7.59
C PHE A 164 -11.35 -16.27 -7.01
N ASN A 165 -10.40 -16.43 -6.07
CA ASN A 165 -10.11 -17.71 -5.44
C ASN A 165 -11.23 -18.15 -4.49
N ALA A 166 -11.82 -17.23 -3.72
CA ALA A 166 -12.98 -17.53 -2.88
C ALA A 166 -14.15 -18.05 -3.73
N LEU A 167 -14.50 -17.34 -4.82
CA LEU A 167 -15.54 -17.78 -5.76
C LEU A 167 -15.20 -19.14 -6.40
N ARG A 168 -13.94 -19.40 -6.73
CA ARG A 168 -13.50 -20.71 -7.27
C ARG A 168 -13.80 -21.84 -6.29
N LEU A 169 -13.51 -21.65 -5.00
CA LEU A 169 -13.79 -22.62 -3.96
C LEU A 169 -15.31 -22.82 -3.79
N GLU A 170 -16.09 -21.75 -3.81
CA GLU A 170 -17.55 -21.81 -3.73
C GLU A 170 -18.17 -22.53 -4.94
N VAL A 171 -17.70 -22.27 -6.15
CA VAL A 171 -18.15 -22.96 -7.37
C VAL A 171 -17.83 -24.46 -7.29
N ALA A 172 -16.67 -24.84 -6.80
CA ALA A 172 -16.31 -26.24 -6.61
C ALA A 172 -17.25 -26.92 -5.59
N ALA A 173 -17.54 -26.26 -4.46
CA ALA A 173 -18.46 -26.75 -3.44
C ALA A 173 -19.89 -26.91 -3.99
N LEU A 174 -20.43 -25.89 -4.67
CA LEU A 174 -21.76 -25.94 -5.28
C LEU A 174 -21.86 -27.01 -6.37
N THR A 175 -20.78 -27.24 -7.13
CA THR A 175 -20.73 -28.31 -8.13
C THR A 175 -20.78 -29.69 -7.47
N ALA A 176 -20.08 -29.88 -6.35
CA ALA A 176 -20.16 -31.12 -5.57
C ALA A 176 -21.57 -31.31 -4.97
N MET A 177 -22.19 -30.28 -4.42
CA MET A 177 -23.56 -30.32 -3.90
C MET A 177 -24.58 -30.67 -4.99
N ALA A 178 -24.44 -30.10 -6.19
CA ALA A 178 -25.30 -30.43 -7.34
C ALA A 178 -25.22 -31.91 -7.74
N ASN A 179 -24.05 -32.54 -7.58
CA ASN A 179 -23.87 -33.96 -7.87
C ASN A 179 -24.46 -34.86 -6.76
N MET A 180 -24.41 -34.41 -5.50
CA MET A 180 -24.94 -35.16 -4.34
C MET A 180 -26.46 -35.00 -4.17
N HIS A 181 -27.04 -33.87 -4.59
CA HIS A 181 -28.45 -33.54 -4.42
C HIS A 181 -29.14 -33.23 -5.77
N PRO A 182 -29.49 -34.27 -6.57
CA PRO A 182 -30.02 -34.08 -7.93
C PRO A 182 -31.29 -33.23 -8.01
N PHE A 183 -32.15 -33.28 -6.99
CA PHE A 183 -33.41 -32.51 -6.94
C PHE A 183 -33.19 -30.99 -6.84
N GLU A 184 -32.04 -30.55 -6.34
CA GLU A 184 -31.69 -29.13 -6.17
C GLU A 184 -30.51 -28.70 -7.05
N ALA A 185 -30.03 -29.61 -7.89
CA ALA A 185 -28.86 -29.41 -8.74
C ALA A 185 -28.94 -28.13 -9.59
N GLU A 186 -30.14 -27.79 -10.06
CA GLU A 186 -30.34 -26.57 -10.86
C GLU A 186 -30.12 -25.30 -10.04
N VAL A 187 -30.62 -25.24 -8.80
CA VAL A 187 -30.39 -24.10 -7.90
C VAL A 187 -28.89 -23.87 -7.70
N TYR A 188 -28.16 -24.94 -7.38
CA TYR A 188 -26.71 -24.87 -7.17
C TYR A 188 -25.95 -24.46 -8.44
N ARG A 189 -26.37 -24.98 -9.62
CA ARG A 189 -25.76 -24.63 -10.91
C ARG A 189 -25.98 -23.17 -11.28
N VAL A 190 -27.17 -22.62 -11.04
CA VAL A 190 -27.47 -21.22 -11.32
C VAL A 190 -26.66 -20.29 -10.41
N VAL A 191 -26.56 -20.59 -9.11
CA VAL A 191 -25.70 -19.80 -8.20
C VAL A 191 -24.23 -19.92 -8.60
N ALA A 192 -23.74 -21.12 -8.93
CA ALA A 192 -22.38 -21.32 -9.42
C ALA A 192 -22.12 -20.56 -10.73
N HIS A 193 -23.10 -20.46 -11.62
CA HIS A 193 -23.00 -19.66 -12.84
C HIS A 193 -22.82 -18.17 -12.54
N LYS A 194 -23.57 -17.60 -11.57
CA LYS A 194 -23.37 -16.21 -11.12
C LYS A 194 -21.95 -15.98 -10.60
N TYR A 195 -21.41 -16.92 -9.83
CA TYR A 195 -20.04 -16.85 -9.31
C TYR A 195 -19.00 -16.92 -10.43
N ARG A 196 -19.18 -17.81 -11.42
CA ARG A 196 -18.31 -17.87 -12.61
C ARG A 196 -18.33 -16.58 -13.43
N ASN A 197 -19.50 -15.94 -13.58
CA ASN A 197 -19.60 -14.65 -14.27
C ASN A 197 -18.81 -13.56 -13.53
N ALA A 198 -18.88 -13.52 -12.19
CA ALA A 198 -18.06 -12.61 -11.39
C ALA A 198 -16.56 -12.93 -11.49
N GLN A 199 -16.17 -14.22 -11.52
CA GLN A 199 -14.78 -14.62 -11.75
C GLN A 199 -14.28 -14.15 -13.12
N SER A 200 -15.08 -14.30 -14.17
CA SER A 200 -14.75 -13.85 -15.52
C SER A 200 -14.56 -12.34 -15.58
N PHE A 201 -15.43 -11.57 -14.92
CA PHE A 201 -15.26 -10.12 -14.78
C PHE A 201 -13.97 -9.75 -14.05
N LEU A 202 -13.69 -10.36 -12.89
CA LEU A 202 -12.48 -10.07 -12.11
C LEU A 202 -11.21 -10.34 -12.92
N LEU A 203 -11.19 -11.45 -13.64
CA LEU A 203 -10.06 -11.86 -14.46
C LEU A 203 -9.85 -10.92 -15.66
N SER A 204 -10.89 -10.68 -16.45
CA SER A 204 -10.82 -9.79 -17.63
C SER A 204 -10.49 -8.34 -17.26
N THR A 205 -10.97 -7.86 -16.11
CA THR A 205 -10.75 -6.48 -15.66
C THR A 205 -9.37 -6.30 -15.06
N TYR A 206 -8.97 -7.14 -14.09
CA TYR A 206 -7.77 -6.92 -13.27
C TYR A 206 -6.54 -7.73 -13.73
N PHE A 207 -6.73 -8.79 -14.52
CA PHE A 207 -5.66 -9.70 -14.95
C PHE A 207 -5.63 -10.00 -16.46
N PRO A 208 -5.94 -9.07 -17.38
CA PRO A 208 -5.92 -9.37 -18.82
C PRO A 208 -4.51 -9.61 -19.37
N HIS A 209 -3.47 -9.30 -18.58
CA HIS A 209 -2.08 -9.52 -18.93
C HIS A 209 -1.61 -10.95 -18.66
N LEU A 210 -2.38 -11.74 -17.88
CA LEU A 210 -2.01 -13.12 -17.59
C LEU A 210 -2.37 -14.02 -18.77
N PRO A 211 -1.46 -14.89 -19.22
CA PRO A 211 -1.75 -15.80 -20.33
C PRO A 211 -2.68 -16.92 -19.85
N SER A 212 -3.59 -17.35 -20.72
CA SER A 212 -4.43 -18.53 -20.49
C SER A 212 -3.56 -19.80 -20.43
N THR A 213 -3.88 -20.71 -19.52
CA THR A 213 -3.30 -22.07 -19.46
C THR A 213 -4.17 -23.11 -20.15
N SER A 214 -5.38 -22.74 -20.60
CA SER A 214 -6.32 -23.62 -21.28
C SER A 214 -6.88 -22.98 -22.54
N LEU A 215 -7.09 -23.79 -23.59
CA LEU A 215 -7.80 -23.36 -24.80
C LEU A 215 -9.33 -23.35 -24.61
N THR A 216 -9.83 -24.05 -23.59
CA THR A 216 -11.28 -24.29 -23.40
C THR A 216 -11.82 -23.64 -22.13
N ASP A 217 -10.98 -23.39 -21.13
CA ASP A 217 -11.38 -22.75 -19.87
C ASP A 217 -10.84 -21.32 -19.81
N ALA A 218 -11.72 -20.35 -20.04
CA ALA A 218 -11.40 -18.93 -19.98
C ALA A 218 -11.01 -18.45 -18.56
N LEU A 219 -11.27 -19.23 -17.51
CA LEU A 219 -10.89 -18.92 -16.13
C LEU A 219 -9.51 -19.50 -15.75
N ALA A 220 -8.94 -20.38 -16.59
CA ALA A 220 -7.65 -20.99 -16.35
C ALA A 220 -6.52 -20.09 -16.84
N VAL A 221 -5.86 -19.39 -15.91
CA VAL A 221 -4.72 -18.50 -16.21
C VAL A 221 -3.45 -18.90 -15.49
N ASN A 222 -2.32 -18.48 -16.06
CA ASN A 222 -1.01 -18.74 -15.48
C ASN A 222 -0.69 -17.70 -14.40
N TRP A 223 -1.01 -18.03 -13.15
CA TRP A 223 -0.67 -17.22 -11.98
C TRP A 223 0.83 -17.17 -11.67
N SER A 224 1.69 -17.95 -12.34
CA SER A 224 3.11 -18.02 -12.02
C SER A 224 3.95 -16.93 -12.69
N THR A 225 3.52 -16.39 -13.83
CA THR A 225 4.30 -15.49 -14.69
C THR A 225 3.42 -14.42 -15.36
N GLY A 226 4.04 -13.39 -15.93
CA GLY A 226 3.36 -12.36 -16.72
C GLY A 226 2.93 -11.13 -15.90
N HIS A 227 3.16 -11.15 -14.59
CA HIS A 227 2.82 -10.06 -13.66
C HIS A 227 3.52 -8.74 -14.00
N TYR A 228 2.90 -7.62 -13.62
CA TYR A 228 3.55 -6.32 -13.68
C TYR A 228 4.76 -6.28 -12.73
N TRP A 229 5.78 -5.47 -13.05
CA TRP A 229 6.96 -5.35 -12.20
C TRP A 229 6.62 -4.99 -10.75
N VAL A 230 5.62 -4.13 -10.52
CA VAL A 230 5.21 -3.74 -9.17
C VAL A 230 4.56 -4.87 -8.36
N ASP A 231 3.95 -5.85 -9.04
CA ASP A 231 3.41 -7.05 -8.40
C ASP A 231 4.54 -7.99 -7.99
N GLY A 232 5.68 -7.91 -8.68
CA GLY A 232 6.86 -8.73 -8.43
C GLY A 232 6.78 -10.09 -9.10
N VAL A 233 7.67 -10.98 -8.66
CA VAL A 233 7.86 -12.34 -9.18
C VAL A 233 7.65 -13.40 -8.11
N ASN A 234 7.24 -14.58 -8.54
CA ASN A 234 7.10 -15.77 -7.70
C ASN A 234 8.44 -16.44 -7.39
N ASN A 235 9.33 -16.47 -8.38
CA ASN A 235 10.65 -17.07 -8.28
C ASN A 235 11.70 -15.98 -8.50
N ALA A 236 12.31 -15.52 -7.41
CA ALA A 236 13.41 -14.57 -7.47
C ALA A 236 14.75 -15.28 -7.22
N ASP A 237 15.80 -14.90 -7.95
CA ASP A 237 17.15 -15.46 -7.78
C ASP A 237 17.80 -15.09 -6.44
N LYS A 238 17.20 -14.13 -5.73
CA LYS A 238 17.56 -13.69 -4.38
C LYS A 238 16.28 -13.45 -3.62
N MET A 239 16.23 -13.78 -2.34
CA MET A 239 14.99 -13.68 -1.55
C MET A 239 15.21 -12.94 -0.23
N VAL A 240 14.14 -12.33 0.29
CA VAL A 240 14.05 -11.96 1.72
C VAL A 240 13.19 -12.98 2.47
N CYS A 241 13.10 -12.82 3.79
CA CYS A 241 12.51 -13.80 4.69
C CYS A 241 11.06 -14.21 4.35
N SER A 242 10.18 -13.24 4.07
CA SER A 242 8.79 -13.48 3.66
C SER A 242 8.68 -14.17 2.31
N GLU A 243 9.54 -13.78 1.36
CA GLU A 243 9.54 -14.32 0.00
C GLU A 243 9.92 -15.80 -0.02
N LEU A 244 10.87 -16.23 0.83
CA LEU A 244 11.26 -17.64 0.93
C LEU A 244 10.06 -18.52 1.27
N ILE A 245 9.30 -18.12 2.30
CA ILE A 245 8.14 -18.88 2.78
C ILE A 245 7.07 -18.94 1.67
N CYS A 246 6.73 -17.80 1.09
CA CYS A 246 5.69 -17.73 0.07
C CYS A 246 6.07 -18.44 -1.23
N ASN A 247 7.34 -18.35 -1.66
CA ASN A 247 7.84 -19.08 -2.82
C ASN A 247 7.72 -20.59 -2.58
N LEU A 248 8.15 -21.06 -1.41
CA LEU A 248 8.03 -22.47 -1.05
C LEU A 248 6.55 -22.91 -1.01
N TRP A 249 5.64 -22.09 -0.50
CA TRP A 249 4.20 -22.34 -0.51
C TRP A 249 3.62 -22.44 -1.92
N HIS A 250 4.04 -21.56 -2.84
CA HIS A 250 3.66 -21.66 -4.24
C HIS A 250 4.18 -22.95 -4.89
N ARG A 251 5.42 -23.35 -4.63
CA ARG A 251 6.03 -24.56 -5.20
C ARG A 251 5.35 -25.85 -4.79
N VAL A 252 4.89 -25.93 -3.54
CA VAL A 252 4.17 -27.10 -3.03
C VAL A 252 2.66 -27.06 -3.30
N GLY A 253 2.17 -26.02 -3.98
CA GLY A 253 0.75 -25.87 -4.32
C GLY A 253 -0.16 -25.54 -3.13
N LEU A 254 0.39 -24.94 -2.06
CA LEU A 254 -0.41 -24.50 -0.91
C LEU A 254 -1.24 -23.26 -1.23
N THR A 255 -0.64 -22.31 -1.97
CA THR A 255 -1.28 -21.07 -2.42
C THR A 255 -1.22 -20.95 -3.94
N VAL A 256 -2.22 -20.29 -4.52
CA VAL A 256 -2.17 -19.80 -5.90
C VAL A 256 -1.06 -18.77 -5.99
N GLY A 257 -0.30 -18.74 -7.09
CA GLY A 257 0.88 -17.90 -7.32
C GLY A 257 0.67 -16.37 -7.33
N TYR A 258 -0.43 -15.87 -6.77
CA TYR A 258 -0.70 -14.45 -6.61
C TYR A 258 -1.25 -14.18 -5.20
N ALA A 259 -0.83 -13.13 -4.48
CA ALA A 259 0.20 -12.17 -4.88
C ALA A 259 1.59 -12.84 -5.01
N PRO A 260 2.48 -12.35 -5.89
CA PRO A 260 3.77 -12.97 -6.09
C PRO A 260 4.60 -12.97 -4.81
N ALA A 261 5.42 -14.00 -4.61
CA ALA A 261 6.20 -14.17 -3.37
C ALA A 261 7.03 -12.91 -3.00
N SER A 262 7.61 -12.24 -3.99
CA SER A 262 8.40 -11.01 -3.77
C SER A 262 7.60 -9.74 -3.42
N SER A 263 6.27 -9.82 -3.43
CA SER A 263 5.40 -8.78 -2.90
C SER A 263 5.08 -8.96 -1.41
N MET A 264 5.43 -10.11 -0.83
CA MET A 264 5.05 -10.46 0.53
C MET A 264 5.99 -9.85 1.56
N ARG A 265 5.42 -9.36 2.65
CA ARG A 265 6.04 -8.69 3.79
C ARG A 265 5.74 -9.48 5.07
N PRO A 266 6.56 -9.32 6.13
CA PRO A 266 6.36 -10.01 7.40
C PRO A 266 4.96 -9.88 8.01
N PHE A 267 4.30 -8.72 7.87
CA PHE A 267 2.99 -8.51 8.47
C PHE A 267 1.85 -9.20 7.73
N ASP A 268 2.03 -9.58 6.47
CA ASP A 268 0.96 -10.25 5.73
C ASP A 268 0.61 -11.59 6.39
N PHE A 269 1.61 -12.23 7.00
CA PHE A 269 1.46 -13.43 7.83
C PHE A 269 0.66 -13.22 9.12
N LEU A 270 0.07 -12.03 9.34
CA LEU A 270 -0.90 -11.75 10.40
C LEU A 270 -2.36 -11.87 9.93
N ASP A 271 -2.59 -11.95 8.62
CA ASP A 271 -3.92 -12.07 8.02
C ASP A 271 -4.00 -13.29 7.09
N ASN A 272 -5.20 -13.86 6.92
CA ASN A 272 -5.50 -14.88 5.92
C ASN A 272 -5.75 -14.28 4.54
N GLU A 273 -6.29 -13.05 4.47
CA GLU A 273 -6.84 -12.50 3.23
C GLU A 273 -5.81 -12.34 2.10
N ARG A 274 -4.53 -12.17 2.44
CA ARG A 274 -3.46 -12.01 1.44
C ARG A 274 -3.00 -13.32 0.79
N PHE A 275 -3.36 -14.47 1.36
CA PHE A 275 -2.92 -15.77 0.87
C PHE A 275 -4.07 -16.51 0.19
N ASN A 276 -3.91 -16.72 -1.11
CA ASN A 276 -4.91 -17.42 -1.92
C ASN A 276 -4.73 -18.93 -1.79
N PHE A 277 -5.10 -19.49 -0.63
CA PHE A 277 -4.98 -20.93 -0.39
C PHE A 277 -5.78 -21.75 -1.41
N VAL A 278 -5.17 -22.84 -1.90
CA VAL A 278 -5.79 -23.69 -2.93
C VAL A 278 -6.95 -24.50 -2.35
N SER A 279 -6.91 -24.83 -1.06
CA SER A 279 -7.93 -25.57 -0.33
C SER A 279 -8.69 -24.67 0.64
N SER A 280 -10.01 -24.87 0.74
CA SER A 280 -10.86 -24.22 1.75
C SER A 280 -10.58 -24.70 3.17
N SER A 281 -9.91 -25.84 3.34
CA SER A 281 -9.50 -26.37 4.66
C SER A 281 -8.23 -25.71 5.20
N THR A 282 -7.56 -24.88 4.38
CA THR A 282 -6.28 -24.27 4.73
C THR A 282 -6.49 -22.85 5.24
N GLN A 283 -5.99 -22.56 6.44
CA GLN A 283 -6.06 -21.24 7.06
C GLN A 283 -5.02 -21.08 8.17
N PHE A 284 -4.65 -19.84 8.50
CA PHE A 284 -3.91 -19.61 9.73
C PHE A 284 -4.77 -19.78 10.97
N GLY A 285 -4.17 -20.33 12.01
CA GLY A 285 -4.69 -20.33 13.37
C GLY A 285 -4.26 -19.11 14.18
N GLU A 286 -4.55 -19.16 15.47
CA GLU A 286 -4.15 -18.14 16.44
C GLU A 286 -2.62 -18.03 16.57
N MET A 287 -2.17 -16.83 16.94
CA MET A 287 -0.77 -16.58 17.26
C MET A 287 -0.46 -16.96 18.71
N ILE A 288 0.62 -17.72 18.91
CA ILE A 288 1.08 -18.20 20.21
C ILE A 288 2.42 -17.53 20.53
N PRO A 289 2.53 -16.78 21.65
CA PRO A 289 3.81 -16.19 22.05
C PRO A 289 4.79 -17.27 22.48
N LEU A 290 6.01 -17.24 21.94
CA LEU A 290 7.10 -18.15 22.33
C LEU A 290 8.09 -17.48 23.29
N LYS A 291 8.36 -16.19 23.07
CA LYS A 291 9.27 -15.38 23.90
C LYS A 291 8.83 -13.93 23.84
N VAL A 292 8.56 -13.31 24.99
CA VAL A 292 8.12 -11.91 25.04
C VAL A 292 8.90 -11.16 26.11
N SER A 293 9.52 -10.05 25.74
CA SER A 293 10.19 -9.15 26.69
C SER A 293 9.16 -8.35 27.50
N ARG A 294 9.51 -8.01 28.75
CA ARG A 294 8.60 -7.30 29.69
C ARG A 294 7.86 -6.09 29.10
N PRO A 295 8.51 -5.18 28.34
CA PRO A 295 7.81 -4.00 27.79
C PRO A 295 6.69 -4.35 26.80
N TYR A 296 6.78 -5.52 26.16
CA TYR A 296 5.85 -5.97 25.14
C TYR A 296 4.79 -6.94 25.67
N ALA A 297 4.89 -7.38 26.93
CA ALA A 297 3.91 -8.26 27.55
C ALA A 297 2.48 -7.69 27.50
N ARG A 298 2.32 -6.35 27.51
CA ARG A 298 1.02 -5.68 27.38
C ARG A 298 0.25 -6.05 26.11
N TYR A 299 0.95 -6.37 25.02
CA TYR A 299 0.33 -6.74 23.74
C TYR A 299 -0.22 -8.16 23.72
N TRP A 300 0.07 -8.94 24.77
CA TRP A 300 -0.34 -10.33 24.95
C TRP A 300 -1.25 -10.50 26.17
N LYS A 301 -1.59 -9.40 26.86
CA LYS A 301 -2.46 -9.36 28.04
C LYS A 301 -3.88 -8.97 27.62
N THR A 302 -4.60 -9.89 26.98
CA THR A 302 -6.07 -9.85 26.92
C THR A 302 -6.61 -11.17 27.48
N PRO A 303 -7.66 -11.15 28.32
CA PRO A 303 -8.06 -12.29 29.11
C PRO A 303 -8.91 -13.23 28.27
N SER A 304 -8.28 -14.21 27.62
CA SER A 304 -9.03 -15.37 27.20
C SER A 304 -9.19 -16.33 28.38
N LYS A 305 -10.07 -15.98 29.32
CA LYS A 305 -10.47 -16.91 30.39
C LYS A 305 -11.36 -18.06 29.87
N ASN A 306 -11.73 -18.04 28.59
CA ASN A 306 -12.60 -19.03 27.95
C ASN A 306 -12.05 -19.63 26.63
N ALA A 307 -10.85 -19.28 26.14
CA ALA A 307 -10.28 -20.07 25.04
C ALA A 307 -9.71 -21.36 25.62
N PRO A 308 -10.19 -22.54 25.18
CA PRO A 308 -9.61 -23.79 25.62
C PRO A 308 -8.13 -23.84 25.24
N ALA A 309 -7.33 -24.37 26.16
CA ALA A 309 -5.96 -24.74 25.88
C ALA A 309 -5.92 -25.57 24.58
N THR A 310 -5.12 -25.12 23.61
CA THR A 310 -4.76 -25.91 22.42
C THR A 310 -5.92 -26.49 21.62
N SER A 311 -6.82 -25.68 21.04
CA SER A 311 -7.72 -26.19 19.99
C SER A 311 -7.13 -25.99 18.59
N ARG A 312 -6.08 -26.76 18.27
CA ARG A 312 -5.93 -27.29 16.89
C ARG A 312 -7.15 -28.14 16.46
N HIS A 313 -8.05 -28.41 17.41
CA HIS A 313 -9.35 -29.05 17.26
C HIS A 313 -10.49 -28.16 16.77
N ALA A 314 -10.22 -26.97 16.19
CA ALA A 314 -11.13 -26.51 15.15
C ALA A 314 -10.98 -27.51 14.00
N LYS A 315 -11.75 -28.61 14.07
CA LYS A 315 -11.92 -29.68 13.08
C LYS A 315 -11.62 -29.06 11.73
N ALA A 316 -10.42 -29.31 11.18
CA ALA A 316 -9.90 -28.55 10.05
C ALA A 316 -11.04 -28.41 9.06
N ALA A 317 -11.49 -27.16 8.83
CA ALA A 317 -12.83 -26.88 8.35
C ALA A 317 -13.14 -27.87 7.23
N GLN A 318 -14.00 -28.86 7.53
CA GLN A 318 -14.45 -29.75 6.48
C GLN A 318 -15.00 -28.82 5.39
N PRO A 319 -14.72 -29.07 4.11
CA PRO A 319 -15.25 -28.24 3.04
C PRO A 319 -16.74 -28.03 3.34
N ALA A 320 -17.12 -26.79 3.55
CA ALA A 320 -18.44 -26.40 3.96
C ALA A 320 -19.44 -26.88 2.91
N MET A 321 -20.08 -28.03 3.16
CA MET A 321 -21.01 -28.68 2.24
C MET A 321 -22.47 -28.43 2.63
N THR A 322 -22.73 -27.60 3.65
CA THR A 322 -24.12 -27.28 4.02
C THR A 322 -24.63 -26.09 3.25
N GLU A 323 -25.92 -26.14 2.90
CA GLU A 323 -26.61 -25.04 2.22
C GLU A 323 -26.52 -23.73 3.03
N ASP A 324 -26.69 -23.81 4.35
CA ASP A 324 -26.61 -22.65 5.26
C ASP A 324 -25.28 -21.90 5.16
N GLN A 325 -24.15 -22.62 5.05
CA GLN A 325 -22.84 -21.99 4.94
C GLN A 325 -22.62 -21.33 3.58
N ARG A 326 -23.20 -21.87 2.50
CA ARG A 326 -23.15 -21.26 1.16
C ARG A 326 -24.05 -20.03 1.10
N LEU A 327 -25.22 -20.11 1.73
CA LEU A 327 -26.12 -18.98 1.92
C LEU A 327 -25.48 -17.88 2.75
N GLN A 328 -24.75 -18.24 3.82
CA GLN A 328 -24.00 -17.29 4.63
C GLN A 328 -22.95 -16.56 3.80
N PHE A 329 -22.14 -17.26 3.00
CA PHE A 329 -21.17 -16.61 2.10
C PHE A 329 -21.87 -15.61 1.16
N LEU A 330 -22.98 -16.00 0.54
CA LEU A 330 -23.75 -15.11 -0.33
C LEU A 330 -24.29 -13.89 0.45
N ASN A 331 -24.80 -14.10 1.65
CA ASN A 331 -25.31 -13.03 2.49
C ASN A 331 -24.20 -12.10 2.97
N ASP A 332 -22.99 -12.60 3.24
CA ASP A 332 -21.83 -11.77 3.54
C ASP A 332 -21.48 -10.87 2.33
N VAL A 333 -21.58 -11.40 1.10
CA VAL A 333 -21.40 -10.61 -0.13
C VAL A 333 -22.47 -9.51 -0.28
N PHE A 334 -23.74 -9.82 -0.01
CA PHE A 334 -24.84 -8.87 -0.12
C PHE A 334 -24.78 -7.79 0.97
N THR A 335 -24.62 -8.20 2.22
CA THR A 335 -24.58 -7.30 3.38
C THR A 335 -23.37 -6.38 3.36
N SER A 336 -22.18 -6.89 2.97
CA SER A 336 -21.00 -6.05 2.76
C SER A 336 -21.17 -5.01 1.63
N SER A 337 -22.13 -5.22 0.73
CA SER A 337 -22.50 -4.27 -0.33
C SER A 337 -23.61 -3.29 0.07
N GLY A 338 -24.15 -3.40 1.29
CA GLY A 338 -25.30 -2.63 1.77
C GLY A 338 -26.66 -3.13 1.27
N LEU A 339 -26.73 -4.37 0.77
CA LEU A 339 -27.97 -5.00 0.35
C LEU A 339 -28.52 -5.93 1.43
N PRO A 340 -29.85 -6.14 1.49
CA PRO A 340 -30.44 -7.07 2.46
C PRO A 340 -30.00 -8.52 2.17
N PRO A 341 -29.90 -9.37 3.21
CA PRO A 341 -29.61 -10.78 3.04
C PRO A 341 -30.75 -11.50 2.32
N VAL A 342 -30.40 -12.52 1.55
CA VAL A 342 -31.33 -13.39 0.84
C VAL A 342 -31.77 -14.53 1.78
N PRO A 343 -33.05 -14.93 1.78
CA PRO A 343 -33.57 -15.94 2.71
C PRO A 343 -33.19 -17.39 2.35
N SER A 344 -32.84 -17.68 1.09
CA SER A 344 -32.42 -19.02 0.64
C SER A 344 -31.65 -18.97 -0.69
N LEU A 345 -30.89 -20.02 -0.99
CA LEU A 345 -30.21 -20.14 -2.29
C LEU A 345 -31.19 -20.23 -3.46
N ARG A 346 -32.40 -20.77 -3.24
CA ARG A 346 -33.45 -20.82 -4.26
C ARG A 346 -33.91 -19.43 -4.69
N VAL A 347 -34.08 -18.52 -3.73
CA VAL A 347 -34.43 -17.12 -4.04
C VAL A 347 -33.28 -16.42 -4.76
N ALA A 348 -32.03 -16.68 -4.34
CA ALA A 348 -30.85 -16.17 -5.04
C ALA A 348 -30.77 -16.67 -6.49
N ALA A 349 -31.05 -17.95 -6.72
CA ALA A 349 -31.05 -18.56 -8.06
C ALA A 349 -32.16 -17.99 -8.95
N ALA A 350 -33.35 -17.75 -8.39
CA ALA A 350 -34.47 -17.18 -9.14
C ALA A 350 -34.26 -15.72 -9.56
N SER A 351 -33.43 -14.96 -8.83
CA SER A 351 -33.06 -13.60 -9.23
C SER A 351 -32.24 -13.62 -10.52
N SER A 352 -32.53 -12.73 -11.47
CA SER A 352 -31.69 -12.52 -12.66
C SER A 352 -30.44 -11.69 -12.36
N GLU A 353 -30.36 -11.04 -11.21
CA GLU A 353 -29.29 -10.09 -10.90
C GLU A 353 -27.95 -10.80 -10.67
N PRO A 354 -26.85 -10.29 -11.23
CA PRO A 354 -25.51 -10.79 -10.92
C PRO A 354 -25.13 -10.46 -9.46
N LEU A 355 -23.93 -10.87 -9.05
CA LEU A 355 -23.39 -10.40 -7.77
C LEU A 355 -23.31 -8.86 -7.73
N PRO A 356 -23.49 -8.25 -6.54
CA PRO A 356 -23.48 -6.80 -6.41
C PRO A 356 -22.21 -6.16 -6.98
N SER A 357 -22.36 -5.17 -7.85
CA SER A 357 -21.23 -4.50 -8.52
C SER A 357 -20.24 -3.89 -7.52
N ARG A 358 -20.74 -3.36 -6.39
CA ARG A 358 -19.92 -2.82 -5.28
C ARG A 358 -18.98 -3.86 -4.68
N TRP A 359 -19.36 -5.14 -4.68
CA TRP A 359 -18.49 -6.21 -4.23
C TRP A 359 -17.50 -6.65 -5.31
N VAL A 360 -17.93 -6.73 -6.57
CA VAL A 360 -17.11 -7.26 -7.67
C VAL A 360 -16.10 -6.23 -8.21
N VAL A 361 -16.40 -4.94 -8.16
CA VAL A 361 -15.49 -3.85 -8.55
C VAL A 361 -14.57 -3.52 -7.38
N GLN A 362 -13.25 -3.61 -7.60
CA GLN A 362 -12.24 -3.36 -6.56
C GLN A 362 -11.71 -1.92 -6.57
N SER A 363 -11.80 -1.22 -7.70
CA SER A 363 -11.25 0.12 -7.89
C SER A 363 -12.31 1.20 -7.74
N SER A 364 -11.91 2.46 -7.47
CA SER A 364 -12.75 3.59 -7.88
C SER A 364 -12.97 3.49 -9.39
N THR A 365 -14.17 3.76 -9.89
CA THR A 365 -14.42 3.69 -11.34
C THR A 365 -13.91 4.96 -12.03
N ARG A 366 -13.59 4.87 -13.33
CA ARG A 366 -13.25 6.06 -14.12
C ARG A 366 -14.42 7.04 -14.19
N SER A 367 -15.65 6.54 -14.19
CA SER A 367 -16.87 7.35 -14.16
C SER A 367 -17.03 8.14 -12.86
N ASP A 368 -16.58 7.61 -11.72
CA ASP A 368 -16.70 8.32 -10.43
C ASP A 368 -15.57 9.33 -10.20
N VAL A 369 -14.42 9.09 -10.83
CA VAL A 369 -13.20 9.88 -10.62
C VAL A 369 -13.09 11.04 -11.60
N ILE A 370 -13.12 10.77 -12.92
CA ILE A 370 -12.74 11.76 -13.94
C ILE A 370 -13.68 12.97 -13.99
N PRO A 371 -15.02 12.80 -14.03
CA PRO A 371 -15.94 13.95 -14.17
C PRO A 371 -15.89 14.93 -13.01
N ASN A 372 -15.58 14.45 -11.81
CA ASN A 372 -15.59 15.24 -10.57
C ASN A 372 -14.19 15.64 -10.10
N LEU A 373 -13.13 15.21 -10.79
CA LEU A 373 -11.75 15.49 -10.37
C LEU A 373 -11.45 16.99 -10.31
N TRP A 374 -11.94 17.77 -11.28
CA TRP A 374 -11.71 19.22 -11.32
C TRP A 374 -12.25 19.92 -10.06
N PHE A 375 -13.42 19.52 -9.59
CA PHE A 375 -14.07 20.11 -8.42
C PHE A 375 -13.35 19.73 -7.12
N ARG A 376 -12.94 18.47 -7.01
CA ARG A 376 -12.18 17.97 -5.85
C ARG A 376 -10.83 18.66 -5.72
N VAL A 377 -10.08 18.76 -6.83
CA VAL A 377 -8.79 19.47 -6.86
C VAL A 377 -8.97 20.95 -6.56
N PHE A 378 -9.93 21.62 -7.21
CA PHE A 378 -10.22 23.02 -6.93
C PHE A 378 -10.53 23.27 -5.45
N SER A 379 -11.42 22.47 -4.86
CA SER A 379 -11.83 22.62 -3.46
C SER A 379 -10.66 22.40 -2.51
N SER A 380 -9.82 21.38 -2.76
CA SER A 380 -8.62 21.16 -1.94
C SER A 380 -7.64 22.32 -2.05
N ASP A 381 -7.45 22.86 -3.25
CA ASP A 381 -6.48 23.93 -3.49
C ASP A 381 -6.91 25.24 -2.83
N ILE A 382 -8.20 25.58 -2.90
CA ILE A 382 -8.77 26.74 -2.21
C ILE A 382 -8.61 26.59 -0.70
N LEU A 383 -8.82 25.39 -0.14
CA LEU A 383 -8.58 25.12 1.27
C LEU A 383 -7.11 25.42 1.65
N PHE A 384 -6.13 24.87 0.92
CA PHE A 384 -4.72 25.13 1.20
C PHE A 384 -4.34 26.61 1.02
N ALA A 385 -4.89 27.29 0.01
CA ALA A 385 -4.70 28.71 -0.19
C ALA A 385 -5.23 29.53 0.99
N ALA A 386 -6.41 29.18 1.51
CA ALA A 386 -7.05 29.84 2.65
C ALA A 386 -6.27 29.60 3.96
N CYS A 387 -5.81 28.37 4.20
CA CYS A 387 -5.02 28.02 5.39
C CYS A 387 -3.69 28.79 5.48
N ALA A 388 -3.15 29.28 4.36
CA ALA A 388 -1.92 30.07 4.33
C ALA A 388 -2.14 31.54 4.73
N VAL A 389 -3.36 32.08 4.61
CA VAL A 389 -3.65 33.51 4.88
C VAL A 389 -3.35 33.92 6.33
N PRO A 390 -3.73 33.16 7.37
CA PRO A 390 -3.35 33.48 8.76
C PRO A 390 -1.84 33.51 9.01
N CYS A 391 -1.05 32.87 8.14
CA CYS A 391 0.41 32.87 8.20
C CYS A 391 1.06 34.10 7.53
N ALA A 392 0.31 35.16 7.24
CA ALA A 392 0.82 36.35 6.55
C ALA A 392 2.11 36.93 7.16
N PRO A 393 2.25 37.11 8.49
CA PRO A 393 3.50 37.60 9.09
C PRO A 393 4.70 36.67 8.87
N LEU A 394 4.49 35.36 8.97
CA LEU A 394 5.51 34.35 8.71
C LEU A 394 5.90 34.33 7.23
N THR A 395 4.91 34.50 6.35
CA THR A 395 5.10 34.56 4.90
C THR A 395 5.97 35.74 4.51
N MET A 396 5.73 36.92 5.08
CA MET A 396 6.61 38.08 4.86
C MET A 396 8.05 37.76 5.28
N ARG A 397 8.28 37.28 6.51
CA ARG A 397 9.64 36.96 7.01
C ARG A 397 10.34 35.88 6.20
N TRP A 398 9.59 34.89 5.73
CA TRP A 398 10.09 33.89 4.80
C TRP A 398 10.51 34.55 3.47
N MET A 399 9.63 35.35 2.84
CA MET A 399 9.89 35.99 1.55
C MET A 399 11.05 36.97 1.61
N GLU A 400 11.20 37.72 2.71
CA GLU A 400 12.36 38.59 2.95
C GLU A 400 13.67 37.80 2.94
N GLY A 401 13.72 36.66 3.64
CA GLY A 401 14.90 35.78 3.66
C GLY A 401 15.17 35.10 2.31
N GLN A 402 14.12 34.69 1.61
CA GLN A 402 14.22 34.05 0.31
C GLN A 402 14.71 35.03 -0.77
N ALA A 403 14.13 36.22 -0.84
CA ALA A 403 14.57 37.29 -1.73
C ALA A 403 15.93 37.87 -1.32
N GLY A 404 16.26 37.82 -0.02
CA GLY A 404 17.41 38.49 0.57
C GLY A 404 17.23 40.00 0.66
N LEU A 405 15.98 40.48 0.68
CA LEU A 405 15.59 41.89 0.61
C LEU A 405 14.52 42.17 1.65
N PHE A 406 14.51 43.38 2.21
CA PHE A 406 13.43 43.79 3.11
C PHE A 406 12.24 44.23 2.29
N LEU A 407 11.03 44.11 2.86
CA LEU A 407 9.83 44.64 2.23
C LEU A 407 10.01 46.14 1.95
N SER A 408 10.00 46.53 0.67
CA SER A 408 10.25 47.92 0.26
C SER A 408 8.97 48.72 0.04
N ARG A 409 7.88 48.04 -0.34
CA ARG A 409 6.57 48.65 -0.56
C ARG A 409 5.43 47.80 -0.04
N GLY A 410 4.32 48.45 0.27
CA GLY A 410 3.11 47.80 0.76
C GLY A 410 3.23 47.31 2.20
N SER A 411 2.27 46.50 2.61
CA SER A 411 2.18 45.88 3.92
C SER A 411 2.28 44.35 3.83
N VAL A 412 2.46 43.71 5.00
CA VAL A 412 2.36 42.25 5.19
C VAL A 412 1.12 41.69 4.48
N TRP A 413 -0.02 42.34 4.69
CA TRP A 413 -1.29 41.91 4.14
C TRP A 413 -1.37 42.05 2.62
N SER A 414 -0.86 43.14 2.04
CA SER A 414 -0.84 43.29 0.58
C SER A 414 0.01 42.21 -0.12
N LEU A 415 1.18 41.87 0.46
CA LEU A 415 2.03 40.79 -0.05
C LEU A 415 1.31 39.45 0.02
N SER A 416 0.68 39.15 1.16
CA SER A 416 -0.08 37.93 1.37
C SER A 416 -1.33 37.85 0.51
N CYS A 417 -2.05 38.95 0.29
CA CYS A 417 -3.18 39.01 -0.65
C CYS A 417 -2.73 38.72 -2.09
N GLY A 418 -1.57 39.24 -2.52
CA GLY A 418 -1.03 38.92 -3.85
C GLY A 418 -0.65 37.45 -4.00
N LEU A 419 -0.10 36.83 -2.95
CA LEU A 419 0.19 35.38 -2.94
C LEU A 419 -1.09 34.54 -2.91
N PHE A 420 -2.10 34.96 -2.15
CA PHE A 420 -3.41 34.34 -2.12
C PHE A 420 -4.10 34.42 -3.48
N ALA A 421 -4.10 35.60 -4.12
CA ALA A 421 -4.64 35.79 -5.47
C ALA A 421 -3.95 34.89 -6.50
N ARG A 422 -2.62 34.75 -6.42
CA ARG A 422 -1.88 33.78 -7.25
C ARG A 422 -2.35 32.35 -7.01
N ASN A 423 -2.54 31.95 -5.75
CA ASN A 423 -2.94 30.59 -5.41
C ASN A 423 -4.37 30.28 -5.86
N VAL A 424 -5.31 31.21 -5.67
CA VAL A 424 -6.69 31.08 -6.19
C VAL A 424 -6.68 31.03 -7.71
N SER A 425 -5.87 31.85 -8.37
CA SER A 425 -5.71 31.80 -9.84
C SER A 425 -5.12 30.46 -10.30
N PHE A 426 -4.20 29.89 -9.52
CA PHE A 426 -3.61 28.57 -9.82
C PHE A 426 -4.69 27.50 -9.77
N ALA A 427 -5.45 27.46 -8.67
CA ALA A 427 -6.58 26.54 -8.50
C ALA A 427 -7.60 26.68 -9.65
N ALA A 428 -7.95 27.91 -10.04
CA ALA A 428 -8.89 28.18 -11.12
C ALA A 428 -8.38 27.67 -12.49
N VAL A 429 -7.13 27.99 -12.85
CA VAL A 429 -6.53 27.50 -14.11
C VAL A 429 -6.44 25.98 -14.10
N GLN A 430 -6.04 25.38 -12.97
CA GLN A 430 -5.94 23.94 -12.83
C GLN A 430 -7.32 23.27 -13.03
N ALA A 431 -8.35 23.78 -12.37
CA ALA A 431 -9.72 23.31 -12.49
C ALA A 431 -10.25 23.42 -13.93
N LEU A 432 -9.97 24.54 -14.62
CA LEU A 432 -10.36 24.73 -16.02
C LEU A 432 -9.71 23.70 -16.94
N VAL A 433 -8.41 23.44 -16.78
CA VAL A 433 -7.69 22.43 -17.56
C VAL A 433 -8.24 21.03 -17.27
N LEU A 434 -8.51 20.70 -16.01
CA LEU A 434 -9.12 19.43 -15.62
C LEU A 434 -10.54 19.27 -16.17
N ALA A 435 -11.37 20.32 -16.11
CA ALA A 435 -12.73 20.29 -16.64
C ALA A 435 -12.75 20.12 -18.17
N ALA A 436 -11.83 20.81 -18.87
CA ALA A 436 -11.66 20.65 -20.31
C ALA A 436 -11.19 19.23 -20.68
N ALA A 437 -10.25 18.66 -19.90
CA ALA A 437 -9.78 17.30 -20.10
C ALA A 437 -10.87 16.26 -19.80
N ALA A 438 -11.61 16.42 -18.70
CA ALA A 438 -12.71 15.54 -18.32
C ALA A 438 -13.82 15.51 -19.38
N ARG A 439 -14.15 16.65 -20.00
CA ARG A 439 -15.10 16.70 -21.13
C ARG A 439 -14.63 15.94 -22.37
N ARG A 440 -13.32 15.82 -22.58
CA ARG A 440 -12.73 15.11 -23.73
C ARG A 440 -12.53 13.62 -23.47
N CYS A 441 -12.39 13.23 -22.20
CA CYS A 441 -12.36 11.84 -21.79
C CYS A 441 -13.79 11.29 -21.74
N SER A 442 -14.32 10.83 -22.87
CA SER A 442 -15.57 10.05 -22.87
C SER A 442 -15.36 8.78 -22.05
N VAL A 443 -16.11 8.61 -20.96
CA VAL A 443 -16.13 7.39 -20.15
C VAL A 443 -17.43 6.68 -20.48
N SER A 444 -17.36 5.63 -21.31
CA SER A 444 -18.54 4.86 -21.72
C SER A 444 -18.18 3.40 -21.99
N GLY A 445 -19.16 2.50 -21.86
CA GLY A 445 -18.99 1.08 -22.16
C GLY A 445 -17.94 0.40 -21.28
N ASP A 446 -17.04 -0.36 -21.90
CA ASP A 446 -16.03 -1.16 -21.20
C ASP A 446 -15.01 -0.31 -20.42
N GLU A 447 -14.92 0.99 -20.69
CA GLU A 447 -13.99 1.90 -20.01
C GLU A 447 -14.51 2.47 -18.68
N LEU A 448 -15.68 2.03 -18.21
CA LEU A 448 -16.28 2.53 -16.97
C LEU A 448 -15.39 2.25 -15.75
N VAL A 449 -14.84 1.04 -15.65
CA VAL A 449 -14.05 0.60 -14.48
C VAL A 449 -12.55 0.85 -14.69
N MET A 450 -12.02 0.42 -15.84
CA MET A 450 -10.60 0.49 -16.21
C MET A 450 -10.47 1.09 -17.62
N GLY A 451 -9.35 1.71 -17.96
CA GLY A 451 -9.07 2.13 -19.33
C GLY A 451 -8.88 0.94 -20.29
N SER A 452 -8.93 1.19 -21.59
CA SER A 452 -8.82 0.14 -22.62
C SER A 452 -7.40 -0.33 -22.93
N ARG A 453 -6.37 0.49 -22.68
CA ARG A 453 -4.99 0.21 -23.10
C ARG A 453 -4.01 0.28 -21.95
N THR A 454 -3.15 -0.72 -21.83
CA THR A 454 -1.95 -0.63 -21.01
C THR A 454 -0.76 -0.15 -21.85
N CYS A 455 0.03 0.76 -21.31
CA CYS A 455 1.23 1.31 -21.95
C CYS A 455 2.51 0.94 -21.20
N SER A 456 2.46 0.03 -20.22
CA SER A 456 3.58 -0.25 -19.33
C SER A 456 3.58 -1.71 -18.86
N SER A 457 4.78 -2.30 -18.76
CA SER A 457 5.01 -3.56 -18.03
C SER A 457 5.28 -3.34 -16.54
N LEU A 458 5.39 -2.09 -16.09
CA LEU A 458 5.71 -1.77 -14.71
C LEU A 458 4.48 -1.79 -13.78
N VAL A 459 3.36 -1.29 -14.29
CA VAL A 459 2.10 -1.06 -13.57
C VAL A 459 0.91 -1.14 -14.53
N ASP A 460 -0.29 -1.33 -14.01
CA ASP A 460 -1.51 -1.30 -14.83
C ASP A 460 -2.01 0.12 -15.07
N THR A 461 -1.48 0.75 -16.12
CA THR A 461 -1.84 2.13 -16.50
C THR A 461 -3.30 2.35 -16.87
N ARG A 462 -4.10 1.28 -17.03
CA ARG A 462 -5.56 1.38 -17.24
C ARG A 462 -6.27 1.88 -16.00
N HIS A 463 -5.69 1.67 -14.82
CA HIS A 463 -6.29 2.01 -13.54
C HIS A 463 -6.50 3.53 -13.39
N PRO A 464 -7.67 3.99 -12.90
CA PRO A 464 -8.03 5.42 -12.85
C PRO A 464 -7.05 6.29 -12.07
N TYR A 465 -6.37 5.75 -11.07
CA TYR A 465 -5.28 6.44 -10.35
C TYR A 465 -4.26 7.07 -11.30
N TYR A 466 -3.81 6.36 -12.34
CA TYR A 466 -2.80 6.89 -13.25
C TYR A 466 -3.34 8.03 -14.12
N ALA A 467 -4.63 7.98 -14.48
CA ALA A 467 -5.29 9.10 -15.14
C ALA A 467 -5.38 10.32 -14.21
N THR A 468 -5.72 10.12 -12.93
CA THR A 468 -5.72 11.19 -11.92
C THR A 468 -4.36 11.84 -11.80
N VAL A 469 -3.28 11.06 -11.63
CA VAL A 469 -1.91 11.57 -11.51
C VAL A 469 -1.48 12.33 -12.77
N ALA A 470 -1.76 11.80 -13.96
CA ALA A 470 -1.40 12.42 -15.22
C ALA A 470 -2.16 13.74 -15.46
N LEU A 471 -3.49 13.74 -15.26
CA LEU A 471 -4.33 14.92 -15.41
C LEU A 471 -3.99 15.99 -14.38
N TYR A 472 -3.76 15.59 -13.12
CA TYR A 472 -3.30 16.48 -12.07
C TYR A 472 -1.95 17.11 -12.43
N GLY A 473 -0.96 16.30 -12.82
CA GLY A 473 0.36 16.79 -13.21
C GLY A 473 0.28 17.79 -14.37
N LEU A 474 -0.43 17.46 -15.45
CA LEU A 474 -0.60 18.33 -16.61
C LEU A 474 -1.29 19.66 -16.23
N SER A 475 -2.35 19.59 -15.43
CA SER A 475 -3.10 20.78 -15.01
C SER A 475 -2.29 21.67 -14.05
N ALA A 476 -1.52 21.09 -13.13
CA ALA A 476 -0.61 21.81 -12.25
C ALA A 476 0.50 22.53 -13.03
N LEU A 477 1.05 21.87 -14.07
CA LEU A 477 2.02 22.49 -14.99
C LEU A 477 1.43 23.70 -15.69
N ALA A 478 0.25 23.55 -16.30
CA ALA A 478 -0.43 24.65 -16.98
C ALA A 478 -0.72 25.82 -16.03
N ALA A 479 -1.26 25.53 -14.84
CA ALA A 479 -1.52 26.52 -13.80
C ALA A 479 -0.24 27.23 -13.33
N HIS A 480 0.88 26.50 -13.22
CA HIS A 480 2.17 27.07 -12.86
C HIS A 480 2.66 28.09 -13.89
N PHE A 481 2.64 27.73 -15.18
CA PHE A 481 3.06 28.65 -16.24
C PHE A 481 2.14 29.86 -16.34
N ALA A 482 0.82 29.67 -16.19
CA ALA A 482 -0.14 30.76 -16.23
C ALA A 482 -0.01 31.75 -15.05
N THR A 483 0.37 31.26 -13.86
CA THR A 483 0.36 32.07 -12.62
C THR A 483 1.74 32.50 -12.13
N THR A 484 2.83 31.98 -12.70
CA THR A 484 4.19 32.48 -12.42
C THR A 484 4.32 33.99 -12.64
N PRO A 485 3.75 34.59 -13.70
CA PRO A 485 3.78 36.04 -13.86
C PRO A 485 3.13 36.79 -12.70
N LEU A 486 2.00 36.30 -12.17
CA LEU A 486 1.32 36.92 -11.03
C LEU A 486 2.20 36.91 -9.77
N LEU A 487 2.86 35.77 -9.50
CA LEU A 487 3.83 35.66 -8.42
C LEU A 487 4.96 36.69 -8.58
N ASN A 488 5.56 36.74 -9.76
CA ASN A 488 6.69 37.61 -10.04
C ASN A 488 6.32 39.10 -10.06
N VAL A 489 5.10 39.46 -10.48
CA VAL A 489 4.56 40.82 -10.34
C VAL A 489 4.40 41.20 -8.87
N ASN A 490 3.84 40.30 -8.05
CA ASN A 490 3.69 40.55 -6.61
C ASN A 490 5.06 40.76 -5.94
N ILE A 491 6.04 39.90 -6.23
CA ILE A 491 7.41 40.05 -5.70
C ILE A 491 8.04 41.34 -6.21
N PHE A 492 7.90 41.67 -7.50
CA PHE A 492 8.43 42.91 -8.06
C PHE A 492 7.86 44.15 -7.38
N TYR A 493 6.55 44.20 -7.16
CA TYR A 493 5.91 45.34 -6.51
C TYR A 493 6.47 45.59 -5.11
N HIS A 494 6.61 44.50 -4.32
CA HIS A 494 6.98 44.54 -2.90
C HIS A 494 8.48 44.59 -2.60
N PHE A 495 9.32 44.00 -3.45
CA PHE A 495 10.77 43.86 -3.23
C PHE A 495 11.60 44.45 -4.37
N GLY A 496 10.98 45.02 -5.41
CA GLY A 496 11.67 45.62 -6.54
C GLY A 496 12.24 47.02 -6.25
N PRO A 497 12.92 47.62 -7.24
CA PRO A 497 13.51 48.95 -7.14
C PRO A 497 12.44 50.04 -6.93
N VAL A 498 12.82 51.13 -6.24
CA VAL A 498 11.96 52.27 -5.84
C VAL A 498 11.33 53.02 -7.02
N LEU A 499 11.94 52.95 -8.20
CA LEU A 499 11.34 53.42 -9.46
C LEU A 499 11.16 52.21 -10.39
N PRO A 500 9.95 51.62 -10.44
CA PRO A 500 9.69 50.41 -11.20
C PRO A 500 9.54 50.76 -12.68
N GLY A 501 10.48 50.36 -13.52
CA GLY A 501 10.32 50.41 -14.98
C GLY A 501 9.38 49.31 -15.50
N PRO A 502 8.93 49.39 -16.77
CA PRO A 502 8.10 48.36 -17.37
C PRO A 502 8.84 47.02 -17.42
N ILE A 503 8.15 45.93 -17.05
CA ILE A 503 8.72 44.57 -17.10
C ILE A 503 8.10 43.80 -18.28
N SER A 504 8.95 43.30 -19.15
CA SER A 504 8.54 42.37 -20.21
C SER A 504 7.98 41.05 -19.64
N MET A 505 6.98 40.47 -20.29
CA MET A 505 6.45 39.13 -19.94
C MET A 505 7.55 38.06 -19.84
N ARG A 506 8.57 38.12 -20.71
CA ARG A 506 9.73 37.20 -20.66
C ARG A 506 10.43 37.21 -19.29
N ARG A 507 10.59 38.38 -18.66
CA ARG A 507 11.18 38.51 -17.32
C ARG A 507 10.22 38.03 -16.24
N LEU A 508 8.91 38.28 -16.38
CA LEU A 508 7.88 37.78 -15.46
C LEU A 508 7.72 36.25 -15.50
N CYS A 509 8.08 35.59 -16.61
CA CYS A 509 8.07 34.13 -16.70
C CYS A 509 9.36 33.47 -16.17
N ARG A 510 10.34 34.24 -15.69
CA ARG A 510 11.63 33.71 -15.25
C ARG A 510 11.47 32.79 -14.03
N GLY A 511 12.15 31.64 -14.06
CA GLY A 511 12.07 30.64 -12.99
C GLY A 511 10.94 29.62 -13.15
N SER A 512 9.99 29.82 -14.07
CA SER A 512 8.87 28.89 -14.33
C SER A 512 9.36 27.46 -14.60
N LEU A 513 10.29 27.27 -15.54
CA LEU A 513 10.85 25.95 -15.85
C LEU A 513 11.59 25.31 -14.67
N LEU A 514 12.40 26.08 -13.93
CA LEU A 514 13.21 25.55 -12.82
C LEU A 514 12.33 25.09 -11.65
N LEU A 515 11.20 25.76 -11.40
CA LEU A 515 10.28 25.46 -10.30
C LEU A 515 9.16 24.50 -10.69
N THR A 516 9.22 23.95 -11.90
CA THR A 516 8.22 23.00 -12.40
C THR A 516 8.04 21.78 -11.47
N PRO A 517 9.10 21.11 -10.96
CA PRO A 517 8.93 20.00 -10.02
C PRO A 517 8.25 20.42 -8.72
N ALA A 518 8.55 21.61 -8.21
CA ALA A 518 7.91 22.15 -7.01
C ALA A 518 6.42 22.42 -7.25
N ALA A 519 6.06 22.92 -8.43
CA ALA A 519 4.66 23.20 -8.75
C ALA A 519 3.80 21.93 -8.88
N VAL A 520 4.39 20.80 -9.29
CA VAL A 520 3.66 19.52 -9.38
C VAL A 520 3.60 18.81 -8.02
N LEU A 521 4.69 18.82 -7.25
CA LEU A 521 4.75 18.07 -5.98
C LEU A 521 4.19 18.86 -4.79
N LEU A 522 4.32 20.18 -4.81
CA LEU A 522 3.95 21.11 -3.74
C LEU A 522 3.45 22.46 -4.33
N PRO A 523 2.32 22.47 -5.07
CA PRO A 523 1.78 23.68 -5.74
C PRO A 523 1.50 24.83 -4.77
N PHE A 524 1.14 24.47 -3.52
CA PHE A 524 0.89 25.37 -2.41
C PHE A 524 1.74 24.99 -1.22
N GLN A 525 1.83 25.94 -0.29
CA GLN A 525 2.52 25.74 0.95
C GLN A 525 1.92 24.55 1.72
N ALA A 526 2.77 23.56 2.03
CA ALA A 526 2.39 22.35 2.76
C ALA A 526 1.16 21.61 2.21
N SER A 527 0.96 21.60 0.87
CA SER A 527 -0.12 20.85 0.21
C SER A 527 0.14 19.33 0.24
N TRP A 528 0.04 18.76 1.44
CA TRP A 528 0.33 17.35 1.68
C TRP A 528 -0.60 16.41 0.91
N LEU A 529 -1.82 16.86 0.64
CA LEU A 529 -2.80 16.09 -0.11
C LEU A 529 -2.32 15.82 -1.54
N THR A 530 -1.65 16.79 -2.17
CA THR A 530 -1.06 16.62 -3.50
C THR A 530 -0.07 15.46 -3.52
N TRP A 531 0.87 15.47 -2.58
CA TRP A 531 1.87 14.41 -2.48
C TRP A 531 1.19 13.07 -2.20
N TYR A 532 0.23 13.06 -1.28
CA TYR A 532 -0.49 11.87 -0.87
C TYR A 532 -1.28 11.22 -2.02
N GLU A 533 -2.07 12.00 -2.75
CA GLU A 533 -2.91 11.51 -3.86
C GLU A 533 -2.09 11.10 -5.09
N THR A 534 -0.83 11.55 -5.17
CA THR A 534 0.11 11.18 -6.21
C THR A 534 1.10 10.15 -5.68
N ALA A 535 2.34 10.54 -5.36
CA ALA A 535 3.42 9.63 -4.97
C ALA A 535 3.13 8.85 -3.68
N GLY A 536 2.45 9.45 -2.72
CA GLY A 536 2.18 8.87 -1.41
C GLY A 536 1.31 7.61 -1.48
N SER A 537 0.27 7.62 -2.32
CA SER A 537 -0.62 6.48 -2.56
C SER A 537 0.11 5.25 -3.15
N PHE A 538 1.31 5.44 -3.68
CA PHE A 538 2.17 4.37 -4.20
C PHE A 538 2.89 3.61 -3.07
N ILE A 539 3.09 4.26 -1.93
CA ILE A 539 3.83 3.76 -0.76
C ILE A 539 2.88 3.38 0.37
N VAL A 540 1.94 4.28 0.70
CA VAL A 540 0.90 4.06 1.70
C VAL A 540 -0.44 3.97 0.96
N PRO A 541 -0.85 2.77 0.52
CA PRO A 541 -2.10 2.62 -0.20
C PRO A 541 -3.29 2.97 0.68
N THR A 542 -4.18 3.78 0.12
CA THR A 542 -5.56 3.81 0.58
C THR A 542 -6.49 3.55 -0.58
N LEU A 543 -7.48 2.71 -0.31
CA LEU A 543 -8.48 2.26 -1.28
C LEU A 543 -9.52 3.33 -1.61
N SER A 544 -9.64 4.32 -0.73
CA SER A 544 -10.44 5.53 -0.85
C SER A 544 -9.55 6.73 -0.53
N SER A 545 -9.82 7.87 -1.12
CA SER A 545 -9.10 9.12 -0.87
C SER A 545 -9.95 10.33 -1.23
N VAL A 546 -9.44 11.55 -1.03
CA VAL A 546 -10.19 12.78 -1.32
C VAL A 546 -10.44 12.93 -2.81
N TRP A 547 -9.47 12.59 -3.66
CA TRP A 547 -9.64 12.67 -5.11
C TRP A 547 -10.28 11.40 -5.71
N ARG A 548 -10.20 10.26 -5.02
CA ARG A 548 -10.71 8.96 -5.45
C ARG A 548 -11.58 8.33 -4.36
N PRO A 549 -12.75 8.91 -4.07
CA PRO A 549 -13.62 8.42 -3.01
C PRO A 549 -14.19 7.04 -3.36
N ARG A 550 -14.33 6.23 -2.32
CA ARG A 550 -15.09 4.98 -2.31
C ARG A 550 -15.99 4.99 -1.08
N GLU A 551 -17.24 5.32 -1.28
CA GLU A 551 -18.25 5.52 -0.22
C GLU A 551 -18.39 4.29 0.68
N ASP A 552 -18.29 3.10 0.09
CA ASP A 552 -18.44 1.82 0.77
C ASP A 552 -17.30 1.52 1.77
N LEU A 553 -16.15 2.17 1.63
CA LEU A 553 -15.03 2.04 2.56
C LEU A 553 -15.02 3.14 3.62
N LEU A 554 -15.64 4.29 3.35
CA LEU A 554 -15.71 5.41 4.30
C LEU A 554 -16.58 5.08 5.52
N THR A 555 -17.49 4.11 5.38
CA THR A 555 -18.38 3.64 6.45
C THR A 555 -17.75 2.61 7.37
N LEU A 556 -16.57 2.07 7.04
CA LEU A 556 -15.90 1.06 7.85
C LEU A 556 -15.21 1.69 9.09
N PRO A 557 -15.34 1.07 10.28
CA PRO A 557 -14.79 1.61 11.52
C PRO A 557 -13.26 1.66 11.57
N GLU A 558 -12.58 0.91 10.70
CA GLU A 558 -11.12 0.83 10.61
C GLU A 558 -10.53 1.97 9.77
N TRP A 559 -11.35 2.58 8.92
CA TRP A 559 -10.93 3.60 7.97
C TRP A 559 -10.28 4.85 8.61
N PRO A 560 -10.78 5.39 9.74
CA PRO A 560 -10.16 6.53 10.40
C PRO A 560 -8.72 6.25 10.86
N HIS A 561 -8.38 5.02 11.21
CA HIS A 561 -7.03 4.67 11.68
C HIS A 561 -6.03 4.66 10.52
N TYR A 562 -6.34 3.96 9.42
CA TYR A 562 -5.50 3.94 8.22
C TYR A 562 -5.28 5.33 7.63
N ARG A 563 -6.30 6.18 7.71
CA ARG A 563 -6.22 7.59 7.31
C ARG A 563 -5.20 8.37 8.15
N ASN A 564 -5.15 8.18 9.46
CA ASN A 564 -4.25 8.95 10.33
C ASN A 564 -2.77 8.63 10.09
N ASP A 565 -2.43 7.35 9.88
CA ASP A 565 -1.05 6.96 9.59
C ASP A 565 -0.60 7.47 8.22
N ALA A 566 -1.51 7.41 7.24
CA ALA A 566 -1.32 8.01 5.92
C ALA A 566 -1.08 9.53 5.98
N LEU A 567 -1.83 10.25 6.83
CA LEU A 567 -1.66 11.69 7.03
C LEU A 567 -0.29 12.04 7.62
N ILE A 568 0.17 11.29 8.64
CA ILE A 568 1.47 11.51 9.26
C ILE A 568 2.60 11.27 8.24
N GLY A 569 2.51 10.19 7.46
CA GLY A 569 3.46 9.91 6.38
C GLY A 569 3.48 11.03 5.33
N ALA A 570 2.30 11.51 4.91
CA ALA A 570 2.18 12.60 3.95
C ALA A 570 2.77 13.92 4.48
N PHE A 571 2.60 14.21 5.77
CA PHE A 571 3.20 15.39 6.40
C PHE A 571 4.72 15.31 6.36
N ALA A 572 5.30 14.20 6.82
CA ALA A 572 6.75 14.03 6.88
C ALA A 572 7.37 14.14 5.47
N ALA A 573 6.77 13.50 4.47
CA ALA A 573 7.24 13.55 3.10
C ALA A 573 7.11 14.94 2.46
N THR A 574 6.03 15.66 2.78
CA THR A 574 5.82 17.04 2.33
C THR A 574 6.87 17.99 2.91
N LEU A 575 7.16 17.89 4.21
CA LEU A 575 8.19 18.69 4.86
C LEU A 575 9.59 18.39 4.31
N LEU A 576 9.89 17.11 4.04
CA LEU A 576 11.16 16.72 3.43
C LEU A 576 11.29 17.27 2.00
N THR A 577 10.24 17.12 1.19
CA THR A 577 10.20 17.63 -0.19
C THR A 577 10.34 19.15 -0.20
N ASP A 578 9.68 19.85 0.73
CA ASP A 578 9.80 21.29 0.91
C ASP A 578 11.24 21.71 1.23
N ALA A 579 11.88 21.03 2.19
CA ALA A 579 13.26 21.28 2.59
C ALA A 579 14.26 21.07 1.43
N LEU A 580 14.03 20.06 0.58
CA LEU A 580 14.89 19.73 -0.56
C LEU A 580 14.71 20.73 -1.71
N LEU A 581 13.48 21.21 -1.96
CA LEU A 581 13.19 22.14 -3.06
C LEU A 581 13.39 23.62 -2.67
N TYR A 582 13.47 23.94 -1.38
CA TYR A 582 13.64 25.31 -0.90
C TYR A 582 14.86 26.05 -1.49
N PRO A 583 16.06 25.46 -1.58
CA PRO A 583 17.22 26.13 -2.18
C PRO A 583 17.00 26.52 -3.64
N LEU A 584 16.30 25.68 -4.42
CA LEU A 584 15.98 25.96 -5.82
C LEU A 584 15.01 27.15 -5.94
N ALA A 585 14.01 27.21 -5.07
CA ALA A 585 13.10 28.36 -4.97
C ALA A 585 13.86 29.64 -4.60
N THR A 586 14.76 29.59 -3.62
CA THR A 586 15.62 30.73 -3.24
C THR A 586 16.49 31.20 -4.40
N LEU A 587 17.13 30.29 -5.13
CA LEU A 587 17.95 30.62 -6.29
C LEU A 587 17.12 31.27 -7.41
N ALA A 588 15.93 30.76 -7.69
CA ALA A 588 15.02 31.32 -8.70
C ALA A 588 14.62 32.76 -8.34
N THR A 589 14.16 32.97 -7.11
CA THR A 589 13.75 34.30 -6.61
C THR A 589 14.90 35.29 -6.62
N ARG A 590 16.09 34.91 -6.12
CA ARG A 590 17.27 35.80 -6.12
C ARG A 590 17.77 36.13 -7.52
N ARG A 591 17.70 35.17 -8.45
CA ARG A 591 18.05 35.43 -9.87
C ARG A 591 17.05 36.36 -10.55
N PHE A 592 15.78 36.31 -10.16
CA PHE A 592 14.77 37.25 -10.63
C PHE A 592 15.01 38.64 -10.04
N MET A 593 15.27 38.76 -8.73
CA MET A 593 15.65 40.03 -8.09
C MET A 593 16.94 40.63 -8.66
N GLY A 594 17.97 39.82 -8.90
CA GLY A 594 19.22 40.29 -9.50
C GLY A 594 19.02 40.90 -10.89
N ASP A 595 18.06 40.40 -11.67
CA ASP A 595 17.67 41.01 -12.94
C ASP A 595 16.77 42.24 -12.76
N LEU A 596 15.98 42.24 -11.69
CA LEU A 596 15.26 43.37 -11.08
C LEU A 596 16.05 44.66 -11.07
N TYR A 597 17.20 44.57 -10.42
CA TYR A 597 17.98 45.73 -10.03
C TYR A 597 19.01 46.15 -11.08
N LYS A 598 19.24 45.38 -12.15
CA LYS A 598 20.26 45.71 -13.17
C LYS A 598 20.04 47.11 -13.76
N PRO A 599 21.11 47.94 -13.88
CA PRO A 599 22.52 47.61 -13.64
C PRO A 599 22.97 47.69 -12.16
N GLN A 600 22.12 48.17 -11.26
CA GLN A 600 22.41 48.25 -9.83
C GLN A 600 22.43 46.86 -9.19
N ARG A 601 23.18 46.72 -8.08
CA ARG A 601 23.16 45.50 -7.27
C ARG A 601 21.97 45.56 -6.30
N PRO A 602 21.21 44.47 -6.12
CA PRO A 602 20.16 44.44 -5.11
C PRO A 602 20.79 44.59 -3.71
N PRO A 603 20.16 45.34 -2.79
CA PRO A 603 20.64 45.48 -1.41
C PRO A 603 20.43 44.18 -0.63
N SER A 604 21.29 43.19 -0.85
CA SER A 604 21.12 41.83 -0.33
C SER A 604 21.56 41.69 1.13
N PHE A 605 20.75 41.06 1.97
CA PHE A 605 21.18 40.52 3.27
C PHE A 605 21.03 39.00 3.30
N GLY A 606 22.02 38.33 3.89
CA GLY A 606 22.05 36.88 4.03
C GLY A 606 22.45 36.14 2.74
N ARG A 607 23.50 35.33 2.83
CA ARG A 607 23.99 34.52 1.69
C ARG A 607 23.42 33.09 1.66
N SER A 608 22.89 32.60 2.78
CA SER A 608 22.37 31.24 2.90
C SER A 608 21.20 30.98 1.95
N LEU A 609 21.18 29.82 1.28
CA LEU A 609 20.05 29.36 0.46
C LEU A 609 18.84 28.93 1.30
N TYR A 610 19.04 28.70 2.60
CA TYR A 610 18.01 28.38 3.59
C TYR A 610 17.55 29.60 4.40
N ALA A 611 17.97 30.81 4.05
CA ALA A 611 17.53 32.03 4.72
C ALA A 611 15.99 32.14 4.65
N GLY A 612 15.35 32.36 5.80
CA GLY A 612 13.88 32.44 5.91
C GLY A 612 13.16 31.09 6.10
N TYR A 613 13.84 29.94 5.94
CA TYR A 613 13.18 28.63 5.96
C TYR A 613 12.47 28.30 7.27
N ARG A 614 13.01 28.72 8.43
CA ARG A 614 12.35 28.51 9.73
C ARG A 614 10.93 29.08 9.80
N TYR A 615 10.67 30.20 9.13
CA TYR A 615 9.35 30.82 9.10
C TYR A 615 8.40 30.07 8.17
N ARG A 616 8.92 29.58 7.02
CA ARG A 616 8.19 28.68 6.12
C ARG A 616 7.83 27.37 6.82
N LEU A 617 8.77 26.78 7.55
CA LEU A 617 8.55 25.55 8.32
C LEU A 617 7.45 25.72 9.38
N LEU A 618 7.50 26.79 10.18
CA LEU A 618 6.46 27.09 11.17
C LEU A 618 5.09 27.30 10.51
N SER A 619 5.05 28.02 9.39
CA SER A 619 3.81 28.22 8.64
C SER A 619 3.31 26.91 8.00
N ASN A 620 4.19 26.03 7.53
CA ASN A 620 3.82 24.70 7.08
C ASN A 620 3.16 23.89 8.20
N LEU A 621 3.73 23.88 9.40
CA LEU A 621 3.14 23.16 10.54
C LEU A 621 1.71 23.66 10.85
N PHE A 622 1.50 24.98 10.79
CA PHE A 622 0.17 25.57 10.95
C PHE A 622 -0.79 25.15 9.84
N VAL A 623 -0.38 25.24 8.57
CA VAL A 623 -1.20 24.85 7.41
C VAL A 623 -1.53 23.36 7.45
N LEU A 624 -0.57 22.49 7.77
CA LEU A 624 -0.77 21.05 7.92
C LEU A 624 -1.82 20.75 9.00
N THR A 625 -1.69 21.39 10.16
CA THR A 625 -2.60 21.19 11.30
C THR A 625 -4.02 21.65 10.93
N THR A 626 -4.16 22.88 10.43
CA THR A 626 -5.47 23.47 10.11
C THR A 626 -6.18 22.77 8.96
N SER A 627 -5.47 22.49 7.85
CA SER A 627 -6.04 21.75 6.71
C SER A 627 -6.50 20.35 7.12
N THR A 628 -5.76 19.70 8.02
CA THR A 628 -6.11 18.35 8.49
C THR A 628 -7.28 18.37 9.45
N SER A 629 -7.34 19.31 10.39
CA SER A 629 -8.52 19.51 11.23
C SER A 629 -9.77 19.79 10.39
N TYR A 630 -9.65 20.57 9.32
CA TYR A 630 -10.77 20.84 8.41
C TYR A 630 -11.22 19.58 7.66
N LEU A 631 -10.28 18.85 7.06
CA LEU A 631 -10.58 17.62 6.35
C LEU A 631 -11.07 16.50 7.29
N TYR A 632 -10.68 16.52 8.56
CA TYR A 632 -11.13 15.56 9.58
C TYR A 632 -12.52 15.91 10.14
N GLY A 633 -12.79 17.18 10.41
CA GLY A 633 -14.01 17.63 11.10
C GLY A 633 -15.20 17.98 10.20
N LEU A 634 -14.95 18.45 8.96
CA LEU A 634 -16.02 18.79 7.99
C LEU A 634 -16.11 17.81 6.82
N GLY A 635 -15.01 17.12 6.48
CA GLY A 635 -14.97 16.12 5.41
C GLY A 635 -15.43 14.71 5.82
N SER A 636 -16.08 14.57 6.97
CA SER A 636 -16.85 13.37 7.36
C SER A 636 -18.34 13.51 7.05
N ILE A 637 -18.76 14.64 6.49
CA ILE A 637 -20.05 14.90 5.84
C ILE A 637 -19.77 14.94 4.33
#